data_AF-L7FK25-F1
#
_entry.id   AF-L7FK25-F1
#
_cell.length_a   1.000
_cell.length_b   1.000
_cell.length_c   1.000
_cell.angle_alpha   90.00
_cell.angle_beta   90.00
_cell.angle_gamma   90.00
#
_symmetry.space_group_name_H-M   'P 1'
#
loop_
_entity.id
_entity.type
_entity.pdbx_description
1 polymer ?
#
loop_
_entity_poly.entity_id
_entity_poly.type
_entity_poly.pdbx_seq_one_letter_code
_entity_poly.pdbx_strand_id
1 'polypeptide(L)'
;MVFLMKVALNFRSRETLFIFLQVSKICLSALCSLKVNPVFITESTVIWFYKHFSPDTIDFGFYGFTLMDLFTLPKQLRNVDFTEAFKKGLITIEFVQNIFPKVTRMSLLSLETEDNDYNACLECAKLITKHTKYLTSLNCLRVDLNFFIDFISDYTENGKEKYLHLPEIIIIFSDDGKPIEMNTTFFNKLKWLEQALPDNKRSTVYIKIKYHPEDKNVLSMFKKTTYIYDTCVSNMCETLSERVFCENGMIEIEGSTISPIINTIIKNSYSTSVEFKYSNEEMKTKWVVLESVSHLILLSKNNDVDGDNVDTRVLNIDFSFIKTFKIISFIEVKFDNEFLCLESLSVTNAVAIKFTEKCKMNNLSEIELWNVDETSFSCKLDKLKTLFVFKGYQITFKEKLDNLKRLTVIESDYVSLPEINFENKVVHLSHSAAITFNVIDSVEYLQKYADKKDTKKLVESANFVFEFPLPTKEENEWKMSKFVSMSPRVEVIGDEIIRNKGIEEDMYDMVVSYQFLDEINSYDKMQFINNNNVKETIQNVRYFEVEVTGNSLIAIGIMNVSKDTGYQNTMVGWQQRSCGYHSDDGSIYKEDINNVYDTNIRYGEKTGTCNVVGVGLVFNVLQTECDIFFTCNGKIVFQNKFDADSIAAVVSMNIFNKIVINYGEKQFKFDLNIMKEQLSNCVDDK
;
A
#
# COMPACT_ATOMS: atom_id res chain seq x y z
N MET A 1 -2.30 15.83 30.00
CA MET A 1 -1.35 16.52 29.10
C MET A 1 -0.37 15.53 28.45
N VAL A 2 0.54 14.89 29.20
CA VAL A 2 1.58 13.99 28.65
C VAL A 2 1.02 12.86 27.77
N PHE A 3 -0.06 12.21 28.21
CA PHE A 3 -0.75 11.20 27.39
C PHE A 3 -1.20 11.75 26.03
N LEU A 4 -1.84 12.92 26.02
CA LEU A 4 -2.30 13.57 24.80
C LEU A 4 -1.15 14.01 23.89
N MET A 5 0.00 14.40 24.45
CA MET A 5 1.21 14.65 23.66
C MET A 5 1.72 13.37 22.99
N LYS A 6 1.72 12.24 23.71
CA LYS A 6 2.09 10.94 23.11
C LYS A 6 1.13 10.53 22.01
N VAL A 7 -0.18 10.72 22.21
CA VAL A 7 -1.18 10.49 21.16
C VAL A 7 -0.90 11.39 19.96
N ALA A 8 -0.62 12.69 20.20
CA ALA A 8 -0.34 13.64 19.12
C ALA A 8 0.84 13.26 18.24
N LEU A 9 1.91 12.70 18.83
CA LEU A 9 3.09 12.24 18.09
C LEU A 9 2.83 11.05 17.16
N ASN A 10 1.69 10.36 17.31
CA ASN A 10 1.29 9.27 16.41
C ASN A 10 0.48 9.77 15.20
N PHE A 11 0.16 11.06 15.12
CA PHE A 11 -0.49 11.62 13.96
C PHE A 11 0.51 11.88 12.84
N ARG A 12 0.13 11.49 11.62
CA ARG A 12 0.99 11.54 10.43
C ARG A 12 0.63 12.65 9.45
N SER A 13 -0.45 13.37 9.74
CA SER A 13 -1.01 14.36 8.82
C SER A 13 -1.58 15.59 9.54
N ARG A 14 -1.74 16.68 8.81
CA ARG A 14 -2.35 17.92 9.30
C ARG A 14 -3.80 17.70 9.77
N GLU A 15 -4.49 16.76 9.14
CA GLU A 15 -5.91 16.45 9.27
C GLU A 15 -6.21 15.78 10.59
N THR A 16 -5.44 14.73 10.87
CA THR A 16 -5.53 13.99 12.12
C THR A 16 -5.25 14.93 13.29
N LEU A 17 -4.30 15.86 13.12
CA LEU A 17 -4.05 16.94 14.09
C LEU A 17 -5.19 17.95 14.19
N PHE A 18 -5.80 18.35 13.08
CA PHE A 18 -6.90 19.30 13.10
C PHE A 18 -8.15 18.72 13.78
N ILE A 19 -8.48 17.46 13.50
CA ILE A 19 -9.55 16.73 14.19
C ILE A 19 -9.21 16.66 15.69
N PHE A 20 -7.97 16.31 16.04
CA PHE A 20 -7.51 16.27 17.42
C PHE A 20 -7.66 17.62 18.14
N LEU A 21 -7.34 18.73 17.46
CA LEU A 21 -7.52 20.10 17.96
C LEU A 21 -8.99 20.43 18.25
N GLN A 22 -9.93 19.91 17.45
CA GLN A 22 -11.36 20.15 17.63
C GLN A 22 -11.95 19.42 18.85
N VAL A 23 -11.29 18.36 19.35
CA VAL A 23 -11.80 17.57 20.49
C VAL A 23 -11.86 18.40 21.78
N SER A 24 -10.79 19.14 22.12
CA SER A 24 -10.79 19.98 23.32
C SER A 24 -9.65 21.01 23.32
N LYS A 25 -9.79 22.05 24.16
CA LYS A 25 -8.70 23.02 24.43
C LYS A 25 -7.43 22.35 25.00
N ILE A 26 -7.55 21.21 25.68
CA ILE A 26 -6.41 20.48 26.23
C ILE A 26 -5.57 19.88 25.11
N CYS A 27 -6.19 19.49 23.99
CA CYS A 27 -5.48 19.00 22.80
C CYS A 27 -4.61 20.10 22.18
N LEU A 28 -5.11 21.33 22.08
CA LEU A 28 -4.32 22.49 21.67
C LEU A 28 -3.14 22.72 22.60
N SER A 29 -3.37 22.74 23.92
CA SER A 29 -2.29 22.90 24.89
C SER A 29 -1.24 21.79 24.79
N ALA A 30 -1.66 20.55 24.48
CA ALA A 30 -0.73 19.45 24.24
C ALA A 30 0.16 19.70 23.02
N LEU A 31 -0.41 20.15 21.89
CA LEU A 31 0.38 20.47 20.68
C LEU A 31 1.33 21.66 20.90
N CYS A 32 0.87 22.75 21.53
CA CYS A 32 1.74 23.87 21.87
C CYS A 32 2.87 23.49 22.84
N SER A 33 2.70 22.40 23.60
CA SER A 33 3.74 21.89 24.52
C SER A 33 4.72 20.94 23.84
N LEU A 34 4.46 20.51 22.60
CA LEU A 34 5.37 19.65 21.87
C LEU A 34 6.64 20.42 21.49
N LYS A 35 7.79 19.84 21.78
CA LYS A 35 9.10 20.37 21.39
C LYS A 35 9.59 19.86 20.03
N VAL A 36 8.87 18.87 19.50
CA VAL A 36 9.15 18.20 18.24
C VAL A 36 7.82 17.98 17.51
N ASN A 37 7.81 18.07 16.19
CA ASN A 37 6.63 17.69 15.42
C ASN A 37 6.40 16.16 15.48
N PRO A 38 5.15 15.71 15.32
CA PRO A 38 4.87 14.36 14.86
C PRO A 38 5.59 14.06 13.55
N VAL A 39 5.86 12.79 13.28
CA VAL A 39 6.51 12.38 12.02
C VAL A 39 5.50 12.54 10.88
N PHE A 40 5.71 13.54 10.02
CA PHE A 40 4.85 13.85 8.89
C PHE A 40 5.49 13.40 7.59
N ILE A 41 4.66 12.94 6.66
CA ILE A 41 5.10 12.44 5.36
C ILE A 41 5.34 13.59 4.37
N THR A 42 4.61 14.71 4.50
CA THR A 42 4.66 15.82 3.55
C THR A 42 5.27 17.09 4.12
N GLU A 43 6.10 17.77 3.33
CA GLU A 43 6.74 19.03 3.71
C GLU A 43 5.73 20.12 4.07
N SER A 44 4.61 20.18 3.33
CA SER A 44 3.53 21.15 3.56
C SER A 44 2.93 21.03 4.96
N THR A 45 2.81 19.80 5.47
CA THR A 45 2.34 19.52 6.83
C THR A 45 3.37 19.95 7.87
N VAL A 46 4.65 19.66 7.65
CA VAL A 46 5.74 20.08 8.56
C VAL A 46 5.80 21.60 8.67
N ILE A 47 5.77 22.32 7.53
CA ILE A 47 5.78 23.78 7.50
C ILE A 47 4.55 24.35 8.21
N TRP A 48 3.36 23.80 7.94
CA TRP A 48 2.15 24.22 8.62
C TRP A 48 2.29 24.07 10.14
N PHE A 49 2.77 22.92 10.61
CA PHE A 49 2.96 22.66 12.03
C PHE A 49 3.97 23.62 12.64
N TYR A 50 5.10 23.83 11.97
CA TYR A 50 6.14 24.75 12.45
C TYR A 50 5.62 26.19 12.59
N LYS A 51 4.85 26.67 11.60
CA LYS A 51 4.26 28.03 11.63
C LYS A 51 3.26 28.23 12.78
N HIS A 52 2.57 27.17 13.22
CA HIS A 52 1.53 27.28 14.25
C HIS A 52 2.02 26.93 15.66
N PHE A 53 3.01 26.06 15.79
CA PHE A 53 3.46 25.52 17.08
C PHE A 53 4.94 25.78 17.38
N SER A 54 5.73 26.16 16.37
CA SER A 54 7.15 26.54 16.48
C SER A 54 7.98 25.57 17.35
N PRO A 55 8.02 24.27 17.01
CA PRO A 55 8.80 23.30 17.75
C PRO A 55 10.29 23.66 17.68
N ASP A 56 11.03 23.30 18.73
CA ASP A 56 12.48 23.52 18.80
C ASP A 56 13.23 22.56 17.83
N THR A 57 12.66 21.37 17.61
CA THR A 57 13.21 20.30 16.77
C THR A 57 12.25 19.96 15.64
N ILE A 58 12.77 19.78 14.42
CA ILE A 58 12.02 19.10 13.34
C ILE A 58 12.49 17.64 13.24
N ASP A 59 11.55 16.71 13.35
CA ASP A 59 11.72 15.29 13.07
C ASP A 59 11.24 15.00 11.63
N PHE A 60 12.17 14.57 10.79
CA PHE A 60 11.96 14.30 9.37
C PHE A 60 11.44 12.88 9.12
N GLY A 61 11.46 11.99 10.12
CA GLY A 61 11.05 10.60 9.91
C GLY A 61 11.87 9.81 8.89
N PHE A 62 13.01 10.33 8.46
CA PHE A 62 13.82 9.88 7.30
C PHE A 62 13.19 10.14 5.93
N TYR A 63 12.11 10.94 5.84
CA TYR A 63 11.60 11.38 4.54
C TYR A 63 12.52 12.42 3.90
N GLY A 64 12.67 12.31 2.58
CA GLY A 64 13.46 13.22 1.77
C GLY A 64 12.74 14.54 1.52
N PHE A 65 13.19 15.60 2.17
CA PHE A 65 12.67 16.96 2.02
C PHE A 65 13.67 17.87 1.30
N THR A 66 13.16 18.86 0.58
CA THR A 66 13.89 19.79 -0.29
C THR A 66 13.67 21.27 0.06
N LEU A 67 12.70 21.61 0.92
CA LEU A 67 12.44 23.00 1.29
C LEU A 67 13.49 23.50 2.31
N MET A 68 14.27 24.51 1.92
CA MET A 68 15.37 25.07 2.72
C MET A 68 14.92 25.62 4.09
N ASP A 69 13.70 26.12 4.18
CA ASP A 69 13.08 26.58 5.43
C ASP A 69 13.05 25.47 6.50
N LEU A 70 12.82 24.21 6.11
CA LEU A 70 12.76 23.08 7.05
C LEU A 70 14.11 22.79 7.71
N PHE A 71 15.21 23.09 7.03
CA PHE A 71 16.56 22.90 7.56
C PHE A 71 17.02 24.11 8.39
N THR A 72 16.63 25.32 7.97
CA THR A 72 17.16 26.57 8.53
C THR A 72 16.39 27.07 9.76
N LEU A 73 15.07 26.90 9.79
CA LEU A 73 14.20 27.42 10.85
C LEU A 73 14.38 26.77 12.24
N PRO A 74 14.46 25.43 12.39
CA PRO A 74 14.54 24.82 13.72
C PRO A 74 15.94 24.95 14.32
N LYS A 75 16.01 24.73 15.64
CA LYS A 75 17.28 24.65 16.38
C LYS A 75 17.96 23.31 16.16
N GLN A 76 17.17 22.24 16.04
CA GLN A 76 17.65 20.87 15.88
C GLN A 76 16.91 20.14 14.77
N LEU A 77 17.63 19.27 14.10
CA LEU A 77 17.12 18.37 13.07
C LEU A 77 17.27 16.94 13.54
N ARG A 78 16.26 16.11 13.32
CA ARG A 78 16.22 14.72 13.76
C ARG A 78 15.70 13.82 12.64
N ASN A 79 16.26 12.61 12.56
CA ASN A 79 15.92 11.56 11.60
C ASN A 79 16.01 12.07 10.16
N VAL A 80 17.10 12.76 9.82
CA VAL A 80 17.26 13.37 8.50
C VAL A 80 17.82 12.36 7.49
N ASP A 81 17.28 12.37 6.29
CA ASP A 81 17.91 11.86 5.06
C ASP A 81 18.15 13.05 4.11
N PHE A 82 19.39 13.24 3.67
CA PHE A 82 19.80 14.35 2.82
C PHE A 82 19.79 14.03 1.32
N THR A 83 19.40 12.82 0.92
CA THR A 83 19.42 12.36 -0.48
C THR A 83 18.65 13.31 -1.40
N GLU A 84 17.42 13.68 -1.06
CA GLU A 84 16.62 14.58 -1.91
C GLU A 84 17.21 16.00 -1.97
N ALA A 85 17.68 16.51 -0.84
CA ALA A 85 18.37 17.80 -0.81
C ALA A 85 19.66 17.78 -1.66
N PHE A 86 20.38 16.66 -1.69
CA PHE A 86 21.54 16.46 -2.54
C PHE A 86 21.16 16.45 -4.03
N LYS A 87 20.13 15.69 -4.43
CA LYS A 87 19.63 15.64 -5.81
C LYS A 87 19.22 17.03 -6.33
N LYS A 88 18.67 17.87 -5.46
CA LYS A 88 18.30 19.27 -5.78
C LYS A 88 19.48 20.26 -5.71
N GLY A 89 20.69 19.79 -5.42
CA GLY A 89 21.89 20.62 -5.36
C GLY A 89 21.94 21.57 -4.16
N LEU A 90 21.21 21.28 -3.08
CA LEU A 90 21.10 22.16 -1.92
C LEU A 90 22.29 22.05 -0.96
N ILE A 91 23.01 20.92 -0.97
CA ILE A 91 24.13 20.66 -0.04
C ILE A 91 25.40 21.40 -0.49
N THR A 92 25.41 22.71 -0.28
CA THR A 92 26.58 23.57 -0.49
C THR A 92 27.51 23.57 0.74
N ILE A 93 28.69 24.17 0.63
CA ILE A 93 29.60 24.35 1.78
C ILE A 93 28.91 25.17 2.89
N GLU A 94 28.12 26.18 2.52
CA GLU A 94 27.35 26.98 3.47
C GLU A 94 26.27 26.14 4.16
N PHE A 95 25.58 25.28 3.41
CA PHE A 95 24.63 24.32 3.97
C PHE A 95 25.30 23.43 5.00
N VAL A 96 26.43 22.81 4.67
CA VAL A 96 27.20 21.95 5.56
C VAL A 96 27.55 22.69 6.86
N GLN A 97 28.07 23.91 6.76
CA GLN A 97 28.52 24.69 7.93
C GLN A 97 27.37 25.13 8.83
N ASN A 98 26.19 25.44 8.27
CA ASN A 98 25.07 25.99 9.03
C ASN A 98 24.05 24.94 9.48
N ILE A 99 23.92 23.83 8.75
CA ILE A 99 22.89 22.82 8.97
C ILE A 99 23.42 21.60 9.72
N PHE A 100 24.59 21.07 9.37
CA PHE A 100 25.13 19.86 10.02
C PHE A 100 25.30 19.99 11.54
N PRO A 101 25.70 21.15 12.10
CA PRO A 101 25.79 21.31 13.55
C PRO A 101 24.45 21.15 14.29
N LYS A 102 23.32 21.28 13.58
CA LYS A 102 21.96 21.11 14.13
C LYS A 102 21.47 19.66 14.08
N VAL A 103 22.14 18.79 13.33
CA VAL A 103 21.69 17.41 13.09
C VAL A 103 21.99 16.55 14.32
N THR A 104 20.94 15.95 14.88
CA THR A 104 21.01 15.10 16.08
C THR A 104 20.81 13.62 15.78
N ARG A 105 20.05 13.28 14.74
CA ARG A 105 19.89 11.90 14.25
C ARG A 105 19.83 11.92 12.73
N MET A 106 20.53 11.01 12.06
CA MET A 106 20.54 10.92 10.59
C MET A 106 20.70 9.49 10.09
N SER A 107 20.34 9.26 8.82
CA SER A 107 20.70 8.05 8.08
C SER A 107 21.68 8.40 6.96
N LEU A 108 22.69 7.54 6.77
CA LEU A 108 23.61 7.55 5.65
C LEU A 108 23.34 6.27 4.86
N LEU A 109 22.68 6.42 3.70
CA LEU A 109 22.03 5.33 2.95
C LEU A 109 20.72 4.88 3.63
N SER A 110 19.74 4.44 2.85
CA SER A 110 18.56 3.70 3.34
C SER A 110 18.48 2.41 2.52
N LEU A 111 18.15 1.28 3.16
CA LEU A 111 17.93 0.01 2.46
C LEU A 111 16.68 0.02 1.57
N GLU A 112 15.80 1.00 1.77
CA GLU A 112 14.48 1.09 1.13
C GLU A 112 14.49 1.98 -0.13
N THR A 113 15.66 2.46 -0.57
CA THR A 113 15.75 3.28 -1.79
C THR A 113 15.56 2.41 -3.02
N GLU A 114 14.54 2.73 -3.83
CA GLU A 114 14.35 2.13 -5.15
C GLU A 114 15.65 2.15 -5.97
N ASP A 115 15.87 1.12 -6.79
CA ASP A 115 17.11 0.91 -7.56
C ASP A 115 17.57 2.16 -8.34
N ASN A 116 16.62 3.00 -8.77
CA ASN A 116 16.88 4.21 -9.54
C ASN A 116 17.64 5.30 -8.75
N ASP A 117 17.55 5.30 -7.42
CA ASP A 117 18.07 6.37 -6.56
C ASP A 117 19.33 5.99 -5.77
N TYR A 118 19.71 4.72 -5.80
CA TYR A 118 20.85 4.19 -5.05
C TYR A 118 22.15 4.97 -5.28
N ASN A 119 22.42 5.35 -6.54
CA ASN A 119 23.62 6.12 -6.89
C ASN A 119 23.63 7.52 -6.27
N ALA A 120 22.47 8.20 -6.21
CA ALA A 120 22.37 9.51 -5.58
C ALA A 120 22.58 9.41 -4.07
N CYS A 121 22.04 8.37 -3.43
CA CYS A 121 22.29 8.10 -2.01
C CYS A 121 23.77 7.84 -1.73
N LEU A 122 24.43 7.05 -2.59
CA LEU A 122 25.85 6.73 -2.47
C LEU A 122 26.73 7.99 -2.55
N GLU A 123 26.49 8.85 -3.53
CA GLU A 123 27.24 10.10 -3.70
C GLU A 123 26.95 11.11 -2.58
N CYS A 124 25.69 11.19 -2.13
CA CYS A 124 25.30 11.98 -0.96
C CYS A 124 26.06 11.52 0.30
N ALA A 125 26.09 10.21 0.57
CA ALA A 125 26.81 9.65 1.70
C ALA A 125 28.31 9.96 1.62
N LYS A 126 28.96 9.79 0.46
CA LYS A 126 30.38 10.16 0.25
C LYS A 126 30.64 11.64 0.54
N LEU A 127 29.74 12.53 0.13
CA LEU A 127 29.86 13.96 0.40
C LEU A 127 29.78 14.25 1.91
N ILE A 128 28.81 13.66 2.59
CA ILE A 128 28.62 13.86 4.03
C ILE A 128 29.82 13.31 4.81
N THR A 129 30.34 12.14 4.43
CA THR A 129 31.52 11.51 5.06
C THR A 129 32.78 12.39 4.97
N LYS A 130 32.90 13.25 3.95
CA LYS A 130 34.00 14.25 3.86
C LYS A 130 33.84 15.46 4.80
N HIS A 131 32.68 15.60 5.42
CA HIS A 131 32.29 16.77 6.21
C HIS A 131 31.79 16.41 7.61
N THR A 132 32.13 15.22 8.11
CA THR A 132 31.69 14.66 9.40
C THR A 132 32.03 15.54 10.60
N LYS A 133 33.15 16.27 10.55
CA LYS A 133 33.55 17.22 11.60
C LYS A 133 32.53 18.31 11.93
N TYR A 134 31.59 18.60 11.01
CA TYR A 134 30.52 19.57 11.24
C TYR A 134 29.30 18.97 11.94
N LEU A 135 29.21 17.65 12.09
CA LEU A 135 28.11 16.94 12.76
C LEU A 135 28.29 16.94 14.28
N THR A 136 28.52 18.12 14.87
CA THR A 136 28.92 18.28 16.28
C THR A 136 27.83 17.93 17.29
N SER A 137 26.58 17.84 16.86
CA SER A 137 25.43 17.50 17.71
C SER A 137 24.88 16.09 17.43
N LEU A 138 25.55 15.31 16.57
CA LEU A 138 25.06 14.02 16.13
C LEU A 138 25.09 13.01 17.27
N ASN A 139 23.91 12.53 17.65
CA ASN A 139 23.72 11.56 18.71
C ASN A 139 23.39 10.16 18.19
N CYS A 140 22.69 10.07 17.06
CA CYS A 140 22.30 8.79 16.46
C CYS A 140 22.64 8.74 14.97
N LEU A 141 23.40 7.74 14.56
CA LEU A 141 23.77 7.51 13.16
C LEU A 141 23.26 6.15 12.70
N ARG A 142 22.40 6.11 11.68
CA ARG A 142 22.13 4.90 10.91
C ARG A 142 23.03 4.92 9.67
N VAL A 143 23.74 3.83 9.37
CA VAL A 143 24.74 3.84 8.29
C VAL A 143 25.01 2.45 7.70
N ASP A 144 25.48 2.41 6.45
CA ASP A 144 26.08 1.21 5.85
C ASP A 144 27.47 0.91 6.45
N LEU A 145 27.87 -0.36 6.51
CA LEU A 145 29.14 -0.78 7.09
C LEU A 145 30.35 -0.12 6.42
N ASN A 146 30.36 0.01 5.09
CA ASN A 146 31.51 0.58 4.39
C ASN A 146 31.60 2.09 4.62
N PHE A 147 30.47 2.79 4.60
CA PHE A 147 30.44 4.20 4.97
C PHE A 147 30.81 4.44 6.43
N PHE A 148 30.46 3.52 7.32
CA PHE A 148 30.87 3.64 8.71
C PHE A 148 32.37 3.41 8.91
N ILE A 149 32.96 2.47 8.16
CA ILE A 149 34.40 2.28 8.12
C ILE A 149 35.10 3.56 7.66
N ASP A 150 34.65 4.16 6.55
CA ASP A 150 35.18 5.43 6.05
C ASP A 150 34.99 6.56 7.07
N PHE A 151 33.80 6.66 7.66
CA PHE A 151 33.47 7.62 8.71
C PHE A 151 34.43 7.50 9.89
N ILE A 152 34.64 6.29 10.43
CA ILE A 152 35.54 6.07 11.57
C ILE A 152 36.99 6.30 11.16
N SER A 153 37.40 5.91 9.96
CA SER A 153 38.74 6.14 9.45
C SER A 153 39.10 7.62 9.39
N ASP A 154 38.22 8.45 8.85
CA ASP A 154 38.40 9.91 8.81
C ASP A 154 38.30 10.50 10.22
N TYR A 155 37.23 10.18 10.94
CA TYR A 155 36.93 10.77 12.24
C TYR A 155 38.03 10.48 13.26
N THR A 156 38.55 9.26 13.32
CA THR A 156 39.52 8.81 14.34
C THR A 156 40.98 8.83 13.88
N GLU A 157 41.29 9.39 12.70
CA GLU A 157 42.58 9.26 12.03
C GLU A 157 43.07 7.80 11.96
N ASN A 158 42.19 6.87 11.56
CA ASN A 158 42.40 5.42 11.58
C ASN A 158 42.72 4.85 12.98
N GLY A 159 41.97 5.27 13.99
CA GLY A 159 42.04 4.77 15.37
C GLY A 159 43.17 5.36 16.22
N LYS A 160 43.85 6.42 15.73
CA LYS A 160 44.88 7.14 16.49
C LYS A 160 44.27 8.06 17.54
N GLU A 161 43.18 8.73 17.19
CA GLU A 161 42.44 9.65 18.06
C GLU A 161 41.37 8.88 18.86
N LYS A 162 41.68 8.58 20.13
CA LYS A 162 40.84 7.70 20.98
C LYS A 162 39.87 8.45 21.90
N TYR A 163 39.95 9.78 21.97
CA TYR A 163 39.17 10.61 22.89
C TYR A 163 38.04 11.40 22.22
N LEU A 164 37.77 11.09 20.96
CA LEU A 164 36.74 11.77 20.18
C LEU A 164 35.33 11.42 20.63
N HIS A 165 34.43 12.37 20.47
CA HIS A 165 33.01 12.21 20.74
C HIS A 165 32.34 11.55 19.53
N LEU A 166 32.26 10.22 19.53
CA LEU A 166 31.39 9.50 18.59
C LEU A 166 29.91 9.71 18.93
N PRO A 167 28.98 9.50 17.98
CA PRO A 167 27.55 9.44 18.29
C PRO A 167 27.25 8.41 19.40
N GLU A 168 26.30 8.70 20.29
CA GLU A 168 25.93 7.79 21.39
C GLU A 168 25.40 6.45 20.87
N ILE A 169 24.61 6.48 19.79
CA ILE A 169 24.03 5.30 19.18
C ILE A 169 24.39 5.25 17.70
N ILE A 170 25.01 4.16 17.28
CA ILE A 170 25.34 3.90 15.88
C ILE A 170 24.66 2.60 15.49
N ILE A 171 23.93 2.60 14.39
CA ILE A 171 23.22 1.42 13.88
C ILE A 171 23.74 1.16 12.48
N ILE A 172 24.53 0.10 12.36
CA ILE A 172 24.98 -0.42 11.07
C ILE A 172 23.95 -1.42 10.60
N PHE A 173 23.29 -1.17 9.48
CA PHE A 173 22.15 -1.99 9.03
C PHE A 173 22.34 -2.66 7.67
N SER A 174 23.37 -2.28 6.91
CA SER A 174 23.67 -2.83 5.59
C SER A 174 25.17 -2.94 5.34
N ASP A 175 25.56 -3.71 4.33
CA ASP A 175 26.90 -3.72 3.72
C ASP A 175 26.75 -3.66 2.21
N ASP A 176 27.27 -2.61 1.57
CA ASP A 176 27.06 -2.30 0.15
C ASP A 176 25.58 -2.25 -0.25
N GLY A 177 24.74 -1.66 0.63
CA GLY A 177 23.30 -1.54 0.39
C GLY A 177 22.53 -2.84 0.48
N LYS A 178 23.13 -3.92 1.00
CA LYS A 178 22.48 -5.22 1.21
C LYS A 178 22.40 -5.57 2.69
N PRO A 179 21.42 -6.37 3.13
CA PRO A 179 21.41 -6.91 4.49
C PRO A 179 22.72 -7.61 4.83
N ILE A 180 23.25 -7.39 6.03
CA ILE A 180 24.56 -7.91 6.41
C ILE A 180 24.46 -9.42 6.70
N GLU A 181 25.27 -10.21 5.99
CA GLU A 181 25.42 -11.64 6.23
C GLU A 181 26.76 -11.97 6.90
N MET A 182 26.75 -12.95 7.81
CA MET A 182 27.93 -13.40 8.53
C MET A 182 28.87 -14.26 7.67
N ASN A 183 29.62 -13.61 6.77
CA ASN A 183 30.60 -14.26 5.90
C ASN A 183 32.03 -13.77 6.18
N THR A 184 33.02 -14.38 5.52
CA THR A 184 34.45 -14.04 5.70
C THR A 184 34.74 -12.56 5.41
N THR A 185 34.09 -11.97 4.42
CA THR A 185 34.24 -10.54 4.07
C THR A 185 33.77 -9.66 5.22
N PHE A 186 32.58 -9.93 5.77
CA PHE A 186 32.05 -9.23 6.93
C PHE A 186 32.99 -9.37 8.14
N PHE A 187 33.48 -10.58 8.45
CA PHE A 187 34.37 -10.77 9.60
C PHE A 187 35.71 -10.04 9.48
N ASN A 188 36.25 -9.89 8.27
CA ASN A 188 37.44 -9.08 8.04
C ASN A 188 37.17 -7.60 8.36
N LYS A 189 36.02 -7.07 7.91
CA LYS A 189 35.56 -5.70 8.21
C LYS A 189 35.29 -5.52 9.71
N LEU A 190 34.59 -6.45 10.35
CA LEU A 190 34.29 -6.44 11.79
C LEU A 190 35.58 -6.44 12.62
N LYS A 191 36.56 -7.28 12.27
CA LYS A 191 37.85 -7.33 12.97
C LYS A 191 38.58 -5.99 12.92
N TRP A 192 38.57 -5.33 11.77
CA TRP A 192 39.13 -3.98 11.63
C TRP A 192 38.35 -2.98 12.49
N LEU A 193 37.01 -3.02 12.42
CA LEU A 193 36.15 -2.09 13.17
C LEU A 193 36.34 -2.22 14.69
N GLU A 194 36.40 -3.44 15.20
CA GLU A 194 36.68 -3.74 16.60
C GLU A 194 38.04 -3.20 17.08
N GLN A 195 39.02 -3.07 16.18
CA GLN A 195 40.31 -2.45 16.47
C GLN A 195 40.23 -0.91 16.45
N ALA A 196 39.52 -0.35 15.47
CA ALA A 196 39.41 1.09 15.26
C ALA A 196 38.50 1.79 16.29
N LEU A 197 37.46 1.12 16.78
CA LEU A 197 36.50 1.72 17.71
C LEU A 197 37.16 2.08 19.05
N PRO A 198 36.94 3.30 19.58
CA PRO A 198 37.45 3.70 20.88
C PRO A 198 36.73 2.96 22.00
N ASP A 199 37.49 2.50 23.00
CA ASP A 199 36.96 1.84 24.19
C ASP A 199 36.70 2.88 25.29
N ASN A 200 35.70 3.73 25.07
CA ASN A 200 35.37 4.84 25.99
C ASN A 200 33.99 4.68 26.65
N LYS A 201 33.24 3.61 26.33
CA LYS A 201 31.89 3.30 26.83
C LYS A 201 30.85 4.41 26.65
N ARG A 202 31.09 5.41 25.80
CA ARG A 202 30.15 6.50 25.50
C ARG A 202 29.24 6.19 24.32
N SER A 203 29.74 5.38 23.38
CA SER A 203 29.03 5.02 22.16
C SER A 203 28.68 3.55 22.16
N THR A 204 27.47 3.22 21.72
CA THR A 204 27.01 1.86 21.47
C THR A 204 26.84 1.67 19.98
N VAL A 205 27.59 0.73 19.40
CA VAL A 205 27.53 0.39 17.98
C VAL A 205 26.73 -0.89 17.82
N TYR A 206 25.52 -0.78 17.30
CA TYR A 206 24.68 -1.91 16.92
C TYR A 206 24.99 -2.33 15.48
N ILE A 207 25.13 -3.63 15.25
CA ILE A 207 25.24 -4.20 13.91
C ILE A 207 24.06 -5.13 13.71
N LYS A 208 23.19 -4.76 12.76
CA LYS A 208 22.01 -5.53 12.36
C LYS A 208 22.42 -6.54 11.29
N ILE A 209 22.26 -7.81 11.62
CA ILE A 209 22.58 -8.93 10.76
C ILE A 209 21.29 -9.58 10.29
N LYS A 210 21.30 -10.11 9.06
CA LYS A 210 20.13 -10.78 8.49
C LYS A 210 19.70 -12.01 9.30
N TYR A 211 20.62 -12.93 9.61
CA TYR A 211 20.32 -14.21 10.25
C TYR A 211 21.08 -14.44 11.55
N HIS A 212 20.43 -15.08 12.53
CA HIS A 212 21.13 -15.59 13.72
C HIS A 212 22.03 -16.79 13.38
N PRO A 213 23.31 -16.81 13.79
CA PRO A 213 24.22 -17.88 13.41
C PRO A 213 23.89 -19.21 14.10
N GLU A 214 24.23 -20.30 13.40
CA GLU A 214 24.26 -21.65 13.96
C GLU A 214 25.50 -21.85 14.88
N ASP A 215 26.66 -21.32 14.50
CA ASP A 215 27.88 -21.43 15.31
C ASP A 215 27.98 -20.30 16.35
N LYS A 216 27.78 -20.64 17.62
CA LYS A 216 27.92 -19.71 18.75
C LYS A 216 29.32 -19.09 18.86
N ASN A 217 30.38 -19.72 18.35
CA ASN A 217 31.75 -19.20 18.48
C ASN A 217 31.93 -17.90 17.71
N VAL A 218 31.17 -17.72 16.62
CA VAL A 218 31.17 -16.51 15.80
C VAL A 218 30.74 -15.29 16.62
N LEU A 219 29.84 -15.46 17.58
CA LEU A 219 29.35 -14.37 18.43
C LEU A 219 30.46 -13.77 19.31
N SER A 220 31.53 -14.51 19.58
CA SER A 220 32.69 -14.01 20.34
C SER A 220 33.51 -12.93 19.61
N MET A 221 33.25 -12.73 18.31
CA MET A 221 33.91 -11.70 17.51
C MET A 221 33.38 -10.28 17.81
N PHE A 222 32.15 -10.16 18.30
CA PHE A 222 31.53 -8.89 18.69
C PHE A 222 31.97 -8.52 20.11
N LYS A 223 33.00 -7.67 20.23
CA LYS A 223 33.63 -7.32 21.51
C LYS A 223 33.20 -5.95 22.00
N LYS A 224 33.35 -4.93 21.17
CA LYS A 224 32.93 -3.54 21.41
C LYS A 224 31.60 -3.24 20.73
N THR A 225 31.25 -4.01 19.70
CA THR A 225 29.99 -3.88 18.96
C THR A 225 28.90 -4.78 19.55
N THR A 226 27.64 -4.36 19.41
CA THR A 226 26.46 -5.10 19.83
C THR A 226 25.75 -5.66 18.60
N TYR A 227 25.77 -6.97 18.47
CA TYR A 227 25.01 -7.68 17.46
C TYR A 227 23.50 -7.69 17.75
N ILE A 228 22.66 -7.46 16.73
CA ILE A 228 21.20 -7.73 16.69
C ILE A 228 20.85 -8.38 15.35
N TYR A 229 19.68 -9.00 15.21
CA TYR A 229 19.32 -9.67 13.95
C TYR A 229 17.85 -9.66 13.57
N ASP A 230 17.57 -9.81 12.29
CA ASP A 230 16.23 -9.75 11.71
C ASP A 230 15.48 -11.08 11.72
N THR A 231 16.11 -12.12 11.16
CA THR A 231 15.43 -13.38 10.85
C THR A 231 15.89 -14.49 11.79
N CYS A 232 14.93 -15.12 12.46
CA CYS A 232 15.16 -16.35 13.20
C CYS A 232 15.24 -17.53 12.21
N VAL A 233 16.21 -18.43 12.40
CA VAL A 233 16.35 -19.63 11.55
C VAL A 233 16.30 -20.91 12.37
N SER A 234 15.79 -22.00 11.79
CA SER A 234 15.56 -23.28 12.49
C SER A 234 16.78 -23.85 13.21
N ASN A 235 17.98 -23.69 12.64
CA ASN A 235 19.26 -24.22 13.14
C ASN A 235 20.07 -23.22 13.98
N MET A 236 19.48 -22.09 14.38
CA MET A 236 20.23 -21.07 15.11
C MET A 236 20.66 -21.53 16.51
N CYS A 237 21.76 -20.98 17.03
CA CYS A 237 22.23 -21.29 18.37
C CYS A 237 21.38 -20.59 19.46
N GLU A 238 21.51 -21.04 20.72
CA GLU A 238 20.76 -20.42 21.83
C GLU A 238 21.42 -19.16 22.41
N THR A 239 22.70 -18.99 22.16
CA THR A 239 23.51 -17.93 22.76
C THR A 239 23.15 -16.58 22.16
N LEU A 240 22.74 -15.60 22.99
CA LEU A 240 22.33 -14.26 22.55
C LEU A 240 21.11 -14.24 21.61
N SER A 241 20.27 -15.27 21.68
CA SER A 241 19.02 -15.39 20.95
C SER A 241 17.99 -14.32 21.31
N GLU A 242 18.13 -13.65 22.46
CA GLU A 242 17.27 -12.55 22.86
C GLU A 242 17.49 -11.25 22.06
N ARG A 243 18.51 -11.20 21.20
CA ARG A 243 18.89 -10.01 20.42
C ARG A 243 18.18 -9.89 19.07
N VAL A 244 17.00 -10.48 18.95
CA VAL A 244 16.13 -10.33 17.78
C VAL A 244 15.66 -8.87 17.66
N PHE A 245 15.55 -8.39 16.43
CA PHE A 245 14.94 -7.14 16.08
C PHE A 245 13.44 -7.40 15.86
N CYS A 246 12.59 -6.76 16.66
CA CYS A 246 11.14 -6.87 16.58
C CYS A 246 10.57 -5.49 16.24
N GLU A 247 10.28 -5.26 14.97
CA GLU A 247 9.73 -4.00 14.47
C GLU A 247 8.22 -4.12 14.36
N ASN A 248 7.48 -3.14 14.91
CA ASN A 248 6.01 -3.12 14.91
C ASN A 248 5.35 -4.40 15.48
N GLY A 249 6.05 -5.10 16.39
CA GLY A 249 5.55 -6.36 16.97
C GLY A 249 5.65 -7.57 16.03
N MET A 250 6.38 -7.44 14.92
CA MET A 250 6.59 -8.49 13.94
C MET A 250 7.95 -9.17 14.13
N ILE A 251 7.97 -10.50 14.04
CA ILE A 251 9.19 -11.31 13.94
C ILE A 251 9.20 -12.07 12.62
N GLU A 252 10.36 -12.07 11.97
CA GLU A 252 10.62 -12.90 10.81
C GLU A 252 11.24 -14.24 11.21
N ILE A 253 10.70 -15.32 10.64
CA ILE A 253 11.20 -16.67 10.83
C ILE A 253 11.38 -17.32 9.46
N GLU A 254 12.49 -18.01 9.27
CA GLU A 254 12.79 -18.76 8.06
C GLU A 254 13.13 -20.22 8.38
N GLY A 255 12.55 -21.16 7.62
CA GLY A 255 12.87 -22.58 7.70
C GLY A 255 11.65 -23.50 7.66
N SER A 256 11.86 -24.78 7.97
CA SER A 256 10.85 -25.84 7.91
C SER A 256 10.39 -26.30 9.30
N THR A 257 11.18 -26.01 10.33
CA THR A 257 10.93 -26.47 11.70
C THR A 257 11.09 -25.32 12.68
N ILE A 258 10.10 -25.13 13.56
CA ILE A 258 10.19 -24.10 14.60
C ILE A 258 10.77 -24.71 15.87
N SER A 259 11.98 -24.29 16.22
CA SER A 259 12.65 -24.74 17.43
C SER A 259 12.00 -24.11 18.69
N PRO A 260 12.05 -24.77 19.86
CA PRO A 260 11.48 -24.23 21.11
C PRO A 260 12.00 -22.84 21.49
N ILE A 261 13.22 -22.51 21.05
CA ILE A 261 13.83 -21.21 21.29
C ILE A 261 13.15 -20.09 20.50
N ILE A 262 12.65 -20.35 19.29
CA ILE A 262 11.90 -19.37 18.50
C ILE A 262 10.62 -18.97 19.25
N ASN A 263 9.90 -19.94 19.82
CA ASN A 263 8.75 -19.62 20.68
C ASN A 263 9.15 -18.78 21.91
N THR A 264 10.33 -19.04 22.50
CA THR A 264 10.84 -18.22 23.61
C THR A 264 11.12 -16.78 23.16
N ILE A 265 11.68 -16.60 21.96
CA ILE A 265 11.93 -15.28 21.36
C ILE A 265 10.62 -14.53 21.07
N ILE A 266 9.64 -15.19 20.45
CA ILE A 266 8.30 -14.61 20.20
C ILE A 266 7.68 -14.13 21.51
N LYS A 267 7.77 -14.94 22.56
CA LYS A 267 7.24 -14.59 23.88
C LYS A 267 7.95 -13.38 24.49
N ASN A 268 9.29 -13.36 24.47
CA ASN A 268 10.09 -12.33 25.13
C ASN A 268 10.09 -10.99 24.38
N SER A 269 9.85 -11.03 23.07
CA SER A 269 9.70 -9.84 22.23
C SER A 269 8.29 -9.23 22.26
N TYR A 270 7.33 -9.90 22.93
CA TYR A 270 5.92 -9.53 22.94
C TYR A 270 5.32 -9.39 21.52
N SER A 271 5.81 -10.23 20.59
CA SER A 271 5.39 -10.18 19.20
C SER A 271 3.92 -10.59 19.04
N THR A 272 3.21 -9.80 18.24
CA THR A 272 1.80 -10.01 17.88
C THR A 272 1.60 -10.51 16.45
N SER A 273 2.66 -10.45 15.65
CA SER A 273 2.67 -10.86 14.25
C SER A 273 3.93 -11.66 13.92
N VAL A 274 3.77 -12.69 13.10
CA VAL A 274 4.89 -13.48 12.60
C VAL A 274 4.85 -13.52 11.08
N GLU A 275 5.99 -13.24 10.47
CA GLU A 275 6.26 -13.55 9.07
C GLU A 275 7.05 -14.85 9.00
N PHE A 276 6.45 -15.90 8.43
CA PHE A 276 7.05 -17.22 8.33
C PHE A 276 7.38 -17.56 6.87
N LYS A 277 8.67 -17.47 6.54
CA LYS A 277 9.27 -17.87 5.26
C LYS A 277 9.57 -19.36 5.28
N TYR A 278 8.62 -20.15 4.79
CA TYR A 278 8.72 -21.59 4.81
C TYR A 278 9.74 -22.07 3.77
N SER A 279 10.74 -22.84 4.22
CA SER A 279 11.60 -23.62 3.32
C SER A 279 10.89 -24.93 3.01
N ASN A 280 10.77 -25.29 1.72
CA ASN A 280 10.02 -26.42 1.14
C ASN A 280 10.24 -27.84 1.74
N GLU A 281 10.98 -27.98 2.85
CA GLU A 281 11.19 -29.24 3.56
C GLU A 281 9.99 -29.60 4.46
N GLU A 282 9.68 -30.88 4.60
CA GLU A 282 8.58 -31.37 5.42
C GLU A 282 8.68 -30.95 6.90
N MET A 283 7.58 -30.44 7.47
CA MET A 283 7.49 -30.14 8.90
C MET A 283 7.49 -31.40 9.75
N LYS A 284 8.64 -31.73 10.37
CA LYS A 284 8.78 -32.91 11.24
C LYS A 284 8.00 -32.83 12.55
N THR A 285 7.73 -31.62 13.02
CA THR A 285 7.05 -31.37 14.30
C THR A 285 5.93 -30.37 14.13
N LYS A 286 4.89 -30.50 14.97
CA LYS A 286 3.81 -29.52 15.02
C LYS A 286 4.31 -28.24 15.66
N TRP A 287 4.22 -27.12 14.95
CA TRP A 287 4.44 -25.80 15.55
C TRP A 287 3.16 -25.34 16.24
N VAL A 288 3.24 -25.13 17.55
CA VAL A 288 2.15 -24.49 18.31
C VAL A 288 2.43 -23.00 18.38
N VAL A 289 1.66 -22.22 17.64
CA VAL A 289 1.74 -20.75 17.65
C VAL A 289 1.27 -20.23 19.00
N LEU A 290 2.00 -19.25 19.54
CA LEU A 290 1.70 -18.66 20.85
C LEU A 290 0.44 -17.77 20.81
N GLU A 291 -0.26 -17.69 21.94
CA GLU A 291 -1.47 -16.87 22.10
C GLU A 291 -1.23 -15.36 21.88
N SER A 292 0.02 -14.89 22.02
CA SER A 292 0.37 -13.50 21.73
C SER A 292 0.30 -13.18 20.24
N VAL A 293 0.49 -14.18 19.37
CA VAL A 293 0.51 -14.01 17.92
C VAL A 293 -0.90 -14.18 17.36
N SER A 294 -1.42 -13.11 16.78
CA SER A 294 -2.76 -13.08 16.16
C SER A 294 -2.71 -12.88 14.64
N HIS A 295 -1.56 -12.50 14.10
CA HIS A 295 -1.35 -12.27 12.67
C HIS A 295 -0.23 -13.17 12.18
N LEU A 296 -0.49 -13.97 11.14
CA LEU A 296 0.50 -14.83 10.52
C LEU A 296 0.55 -14.54 9.03
N ILE A 297 1.74 -14.27 8.52
CA ILE A 297 2.04 -14.17 7.10
C ILE A 297 2.88 -15.39 6.74
N LEU A 298 2.41 -16.20 5.81
CA LEU A 298 3.11 -17.36 5.30
C LEU A 298 3.62 -17.05 3.89
N LEU A 299 4.93 -17.14 3.70
CA LEU A 299 5.58 -16.95 2.41
C LEU A 299 6.37 -18.19 2.02
N SER A 300 6.45 -18.47 0.72
CA SER A 300 7.45 -19.42 0.21
C SER A 300 8.82 -18.74 0.20
N LYS A 301 9.86 -19.46 0.65
CA LYS A 301 11.24 -18.97 0.57
C LYS A 301 11.75 -18.87 -0.88
N ASN A 302 11.25 -19.75 -1.76
CA ASN A 302 11.62 -19.77 -3.16
C ASN A 302 10.49 -19.16 -3.98
N ASN A 303 10.84 -18.29 -4.93
CA ASN A 303 10.02 -18.08 -6.12
C ASN A 303 10.03 -19.43 -6.84
N ASP A 304 9.16 -20.36 -6.42
CA ASP A 304 9.03 -21.70 -7.00
C ASP A 304 8.54 -21.49 -8.43
N VAL A 305 9.48 -21.25 -9.35
CA VAL A 305 9.26 -21.26 -10.80
C VAL A 305 9.42 -22.72 -11.20
N ASP A 306 8.32 -23.30 -11.68
CA ASP A 306 8.17 -24.66 -12.19
C ASP A 306 8.17 -25.74 -11.09
N GLY A 307 7.09 -26.50 -10.87
CA GLY A 307 6.25 -27.12 -11.89
C GLY A 307 6.91 -28.41 -12.37
N ASP A 308 7.16 -29.36 -11.45
CA ASP A 308 7.16 -30.80 -11.73
C ASP A 308 7.45 -31.59 -10.42
N ASN A 309 6.43 -32.26 -9.88
CA ASN A 309 6.51 -33.27 -8.81
C ASN A 309 6.96 -32.83 -7.42
N VAL A 310 6.28 -31.87 -6.78
CA VAL A 310 6.32 -31.77 -5.31
C VAL A 310 4.98 -32.23 -4.76
N ASP A 311 4.99 -33.20 -3.85
CA ASP A 311 3.78 -33.65 -3.17
C ASP A 311 3.06 -32.46 -2.50
N THR A 312 1.73 -32.42 -2.59
CA THR A 312 0.93 -31.38 -1.93
C THR A 312 1.31 -31.28 -0.45
N ARG A 313 1.82 -30.11 -0.05
CA ARG A 313 2.42 -29.88 1.27
C ARG A 313 1.33 -29.76 2.33
N VAL A 314 1.54 -30.40 3.48
CA VAL A 314 0.66 -30.26 4.65
C VAL A 314 1.44 -29.56 5.76
N LEU A 315 1.00 -28.35 6.12
CA LEU A 315 1.65 -27.55 7.15
C LEU A 315 1.16 -27.98 8.54
N ASN A 316 2.09 -28.49 9.36
CA ASN A 316 1.81 -28.93 10.71
C ASN A 316 1.90 -27.75 11.70
N ILE A 317 0.96 -26.80 11.58
CA ILE A 317 0.89 -25.59 12.39
C ILE A 317 -0.44 -25.56 13.16
N ASP A 318 -0.37 -25.14 14.42
CA ASP A 318 -1.54 -24.81 15.23
C ASP A 318 -1.98 -23.37 14.98
N PHE A 319 -3.10 -23.20 14.29
CA PHE A 319 -3.64 -21.88 13.95
C PHE A 319 -4.67 -21.37 14.98
N SER A 320 -4.76 -21.99 16.17
CA SER A 320 -5.84 -21.72 17.12
C SER A 320 -6.02 -20.24 17.49
N PHE A 321 -4.94 -19.47 17.58
CA PHE A 321 -4.97 -18.07 18.00
C PHE A 321 -4.86 -17.07 16.84
N ILE A 322 -4.71 -17.56 15.61
CA ILE A 322 -4.55 -16.70 14.43
C ILE A 322 -5.91 -16.10 14.06
N LYS A 323 -5.97 -14.77 14.01
CA LYS A 323 -7.12 -13.98 13.57
C LYS A 323 -7.01 -13.54 12.12
N THR A 324 -5.81 -13.20 11.69
CA THR A 324 -5.52 -12.82 10.30
C THR A 324 -4.45 -13.72 9.75
N PHE A 325 -4.76 -14.37 8.63
CA PHE A 325 -3.84 -15.26 7.94
C PHE A 325 -3.63 -14.78 6.50
N LYS A 326 -2.38 -14.51 6.13
CA LYS A 326 -1.99 -14.15 4.78
C LYS A 326 -1.10 -15.24 4.19
N ILE A 327 -1.38 -15.66 2.96
CA ILE A 327 -0.57 -16.60 2.18
C ILE A 327 -0.08 -15.84 0.96
N ILE A 328 1.24 -15.72 0.78
CA ILE A 328 1.84 -14.93 -0.29
C ILE A 328 2.83 -15.80 -1.06
N SER A 329 2.71 -15.81 -2.40
CA SER A 329 3.64 -16.46 -3.31
C SER A 329 3.89 -17.94 -2.98
N PHE A 330 2.82 -18.67 -2.65
CA PHE A 330 2.90 -20.05 -2.16
C PHE A 330 2.30 -21.04 -3.16
N ILE A 331 2.89 -22.23 -3.28
CA ILE A 331 2.48 -23.25 -4.24
C ILE A 331 2.17 -24.57 -3.53
N GLU A 332 1.10 -25.24 -3.96
CA GLU A 332 0.72 -26.62 -3.62
C GLU A 332 0.61 -26.90 -2.12
N VAL A 333 -0.25 -26.14 -1.43
CA VAL A 333 -0.53 -26.36 0.01
C VAL A 333 -1.92 -26.89 0.24
N LYS A 334 -1.99 -27.89 1.11
CA LYS A 334 -3.23 -28.41 1.66
C LYS A 334 -3.30 -28.14 3.16
N PHE A 335 -4.42 -27.55 3.57
CA PHE A 335 -4.77 -27.33 4.96
C PHE A 335 -5.83 -28.35 5.40
N ASP A 336 -5.51 -29.05 6.49
CA ASP A 336 -6.39 -29.96 7.24
C ASP A 336 -6.56 -29.46 8.69
N ASN A 337 -6.25 -28.18 8.95
CA ASN A 337 -6.06 -27.60 10.29
C ASN A 337 -7.33 -26.94 10.84
N GLU A 338 -7.39 -26.78 12.17
CA GLU A 338 -8.44 -25.98 12.82
C GLU A 338 -7.98 -24.52 12.96
N PHE A 339 -8.85 -23.60 12.57
CA PHE A 339 -8.64 -22.15 12.58
C PHE A 339 -9.69 -21.50 13.50
N LEU A 340 -9.51 -21.68 14.81
CA LEU A 340 -10.54 -21.35 15.80
C LEU A 340 -10.84 -19.85 15.90
N CYS A 341 -9.82 -19.01 15.75
CA CYS A 341 -9.94 -17.55 15.86
C CYS A 341 -9.90 -16.81 14.52
N LEU A 342 -9.76 -17.51 13.39
CA LEU A 342 -9.54 -16.86 12.10
C LEU A 342 -10.76 -16.04 11.67
N GLU A 343 -10.55 -14.74 11.45
CA GLU A 343 -11.57 -13.75 11.08
C GLU A 343 -11.41 -13.29 9.62
N SER A 344 -10.16 -13.24 9.12
CA SER A 344 -9.81 -12.77 7.77
C SER A 344 -8.69 -13.62 7.15
N LEU A 345 -8.89 -14.03 5.89
CA LEU A 345 -7.95 -14.81 5.09
C LEU A 345 -7.64 -14.07 3.78
N SER A 346 -6.36 -13.89 3.49
CA SER A 346 -5.91 -13.33 2.21
C SER A 346 -4.91 -14.27 1.56
N VAL A 347 -5.09 -14.54 0.26
CA VAL A 347 -4.21 -15.38 -0.55
C VAL A 347 -3.79 -14.57 -1.77
N THR A 348 -2.48 -14.41 -1.98
CA THR A 348 -1.92 -13.55 -3.02
C THR A 348 -0.82 -14.26 -3.79
N ASN A 349 -0.87 -14.21 -5.13
CA ASN A 349 0.14 -14.80 -6.03
C ASN A 349 0.38 -16.30 -5.76
N ALA A 350 -0.67 -17.07 -5.48
CA ALA A 350 -0.54 -18.44 -4.99
C ALA A 350 -1.21 -19.46 -5.93
N VAL A 351 -0.69 -20.69 -5.95
CA VAL A 351 -1.15 -21.77 -6.84
C VAL A 351 -1.50 -23.01 -6.03
N ALA A 352 -2.58 -23.69 -6.39
CA ALA A 352 -2.99 -24.98 -5.82
C ALA A 352 -3.18 -24.98 -4.28
N ILE A 353 -3.89 -23.96 -3.76
CA ILE A 353 -4.19 -23.83 -2.33
C ILE A 353 -5.50 -24.54 -1.98
N LYS A 354 -5.45 -25.54 -1.10
CA LYS A 354 -6.60 -26.43 -0.81
C LYS A 354 -6.95 -26.41 0.67
N PHE A 355 -8.13 -25.89 1.01
CA PHE A 355 -8.73 -26.02 2.35
C PHE A 355 -9.74 -27.17 2.33
N THR A 356 -9.42 -28.26 3.03
CA THR A 356 -10.25 -29.47 2.97
C THR A 356 -11.45 -29.43 3.90
N GLU A 357 -12.33 -30.42 3.80
CA GLU A 357 -13.48 -30.63 4.69
C GLU A 357 -13.12 -30.73 6.19
N LYS A 358 -11.85 -31.04 6.51
CA LYS A 358 -11.37 -31.10 7.89
C LYS A 358 -11.13 -29.73 8.50
N CYS A 359 -10.98 -28.69 7.66
CA CYS A 359 -10.77 -27.34 8.14
C CYS A 359 -11.99 -26.85 8.92
N LYS A 360 -11.75 -26.21 10.08
CA LYS A 360 -12.78 -25.54 10.87
C LYS A 360 -12.47 -24.05 10.95
N MET A 361 -13.33 -23.23 10.34
CA MET A 361 -13.13 -21.77 10.20
C MET A 361 -14.34 -21.00 10.73
N ASN A 362 -14.75 -21.28 11.97
CA ASN A 362 -16.03 -20.86 12.54
C ASN A 362 -16.21 -19.34 12.68
N ASN A 363 -15.12 -18.56 12.59
CA ASN A 363 -15.14 -17.10 12.73
C ASN A 363 -14.77 -16.37 11.43
N LEU A 364 -14.44 -17.11 10.36
CA LEU A 364 -13.96 -16.51 9.12
C LEU A 364 -15.07 -15.70 8.47
N SER A 365 -14.83 -14.40 8.34
CA SER A 365 -15.83 -13.43 7.88
C SER A 365 -15.48 -12.82 6.53
N GLU A 366 -14.24 -12.94 6.11
CA GLU A 366 -13.69 -12.29 4.92
C GLU A 366 -12.64 -13.19 4.27
N ILE A 367 -12.79 -13.39 2.95
CA ILE A 367 -11.80 -14.07 2.10
C ILE A 367 -11.45 -13.15 0.95
N GLU A 368 -10.15 -12.97 0.74
CA GLU A 368 -9.58 -12.24 -0.39
C GLU A 368 -8.62 -13.12 -1.17
N LEU A 369 -8.87 -13.24 -2.46
CA LEU A 369 -8.08 -14.03 -3.40
C LEU A 369 -7.55 -13.09 -4.49
N TRP A 370 -6.22 -12.99 -4.60
CA TRP A 370 -5.52 -12.05 -5.46
C TRP A 370 -4.52 -12.79 -6.34
N ASN A 371 -4.74 -12.83 -7.66
CA ASN A 371 -3.85 -13.51 -8.60
C ASN A 371 -3.56 -14.96 -8.14
N VAL A 372 -4.62 -15.77 -8.06
CA VAL A 372 -4.53 -17.13 -7.52
C VAL A 372 -4.98 -18.16 -8.54
N ASP A 373 -4.39 -19.34 -8.45
CA ASP A 373 -4.71 -20.48 -9.31
C ASP A 373 -5.04 -21.73 -8.48
N GLU A 374 -5.91 -22.59 -9.00
CA GLU A 374 -6.33 -23.88 -8.46
C GLU A 374 -6.69 -23.86 -6.96
N THR A 375 -7.34 -22.79 -6.51
CA THR A 375 -7.66 -22.60 -5.09
C THR A 375 -9.05 -23.16 -4.74
N SER A 376 -9.14 -23.99 -3.71
CA SER A 376 -10.41 -24.64 -3.33
C SER A 376 -10.71 -24.65 -1.83
N PHE A 377 -12.00 -24.49 -1.52
CA PHE A 377 -12.59 -24.52 -0.19
C PHE A 377 -13.65 -25.62 -0.13
N SER A 378 -13.33 -26.69 0.60
CA SER A 378 -14.25 -27.81 0.87
C SER A 378 -14.81 -27.81 2.30
N CYS A 379 -14.44 -26.83 3.12
CA CYS A 379 -14.92 -26.67 4.50
C CYS A 379 -16.15 -25.77 4.59
N LYS A 380 -16.84 -25.84 5.72
CA LYS A 380 -17.96 -24.95 6.04
C LYS A 380 -17.47 -23.55 6.40
N LEU A 381 -18.11 -22.55 5.80
CA LEU A 381 -17.79 -21.13 5.93
C LEU A 381 -18.99 -20.34 6.46
N ASP A 382 -19.60 -20.83 7.54
CA ASP A 382 -20.90 -20.37 8.03
C ASP A 382 -20.95 -18.87 8.36
N LYS A 383 -19.84 -18.21 8.70
CA LYS A 383 -19.81 -16.78 9.04
C LYS A 383 -19.25 -15.88 7.93
N LEU A 384 -18.95 -16.43 6.76
CA LEU A 384 -18.39 -15.66 5.65
C LEU A 384 -19.37 -14.56 5.20
N LYS A 385 -18.95 -13.30 5.26
CA LYS A 385 -19.74 -12.12 4.86
C LYS A 385 -19.24 -11.52 3.56
N THR A 386 -17.93 -11.59 3.31
CA THR A 386 -17.30 -10.98 2.14
C THR A 386 -16.42 -12.00 1.43
N LEU A 387 -16.64 -12.16 0.13
CA LEU A 387 -15.77 -12.91 -0.76
C LEU A 387 -15.32 -12.00 -1.90
N PHE A 388 -14.02 -11.78 -2.01
CA PHE A 388 -13.37 -11.02 -3.06
C PHE A 388 -12.41 -11.90 -3.84
N VAL A 389 -12.55 -11.93 -5.16
CA VAL A 389 -11.69 -12.67 -6.09
C VAL A 389 -11.28 -11.73 -7.22
N PHE A 390 -9.97 -11.55 -7.38
CA PHE A 390 -9.36 -10.77 -8.46
C PHE A 390 -8.28 -11.60 -9.12
N LYS A 391 -8.33 -11.75 -10.45
CA LYS A 391 -7.39 -12.58 -11.21
C LYS A 391 -7.31 -14.02 -10.68
N GLY A 392 -8.46 -14.62 -10.39
CA GLY A 392 -8.55 -16.01 -9.96
C GLY A 392 -8.75 -16.97 -11.13
N TYR A 393 -8.03 -18.09 -11.17
CA TYR A 393 -8.25 -19.18 -12.10
C TYR A 393 -8.60 -20.48 -11.34
N GLN A 394 -9.61 -21.22 -11.81
CA GLN A 394 -10.05 -22.49 -11.22
C GLN A 394 -10.35 -22.45 -9.71
N ILE A 395 -11.17 -21.49 -9.28
CA ILE A 395 -11.53 -21.30 -7.88
C ILE A 395 -12.79 -22.10 -7.54
N THR A 396 -12.79 -22.87 -6.45
CA THR A 396 -13.95 -23.72 -6.08
C THR A 396 -14.38 -23.57 -4.63
N PHE A 397 -15.67 -23.33 -4.40
CA PHE A 397 -16.33 -23.38 -3.09
C PHE A 397 -17.40 -24.47 -3.11
N LYS A 398 -17.27 -25.50 -2.25
CA LYS A 398 -18.20 -26.66 -2.25
C LYS A 398 -19.38 -26.50 -1.29
N GLU A 399 -19.15 -25.89 -0.13
CA GLU A 399 -20.16 -25.74 0.92
C GLU A 399 -20.98 -24.46 0.73
N LYS A 400 -22.18 -24.41 1.31
CA LYS A 400 -23.08 -23.25 1.21
C LYS A 400 -22.49 -21.99 1.84
N LEU A 401 -22.83 -20.83 1.26
CA LEU A 401 -22.41 -19.50 1.71
C LEU A 401 -23.62 -18.64 2.14
N ASP A 402 -24.37 -19.11 3.14
CA ASP A 402 -25.67 -18.54 3.53
C ASP A 402 -25.58 -17.09 4.06
N ASN A 403 -24.49 -16.77 4.80
CA ASN A 403 -24.29 -15.46 5.43
C ASN A 403 -23.54 -14.44 4.56
N LEU A 404 -23.23 -14.80 3.30
CA LEU A 404 -22.52 -13.92 2.38
C LEU A 404 -23.36 -12.67 2.13
N LYS A 405 -22.77 -11.49 2.33
CA LYS A 405 -23.38 -10.18 2.05
C LYS A 405 -22.81 -9.54 0.79
N ARG A 406 -21.54 -9.83 0.49
CA ARG A 406 -20.80 -9.24 -0.62
C ARG A 406 -20.05 -10.33 -1.39
N LEU A 407 -20.28 -10.36 -2.69
CA LEU A 407 -19.56 -11.18 -3.65
C LEU A 407 -18.96 -10.27 -4.72
N THR A 408 -17.64 -10.32 -4.88
CA THR A 408 -16.93 -9.57 -5.91
C THR A 408 -15.99 -10.53 -6.64
N VAL A 409 -16.19 -10.69 -7.95
CA VAL A 409 -15.38 -11.53 -8.83
C VAL A 409 -14.99 -10.68 -10.04
N ILE A 410 -13.71 -10.45 -10.22
CA ILE A 410 -13.18 -9.52 -11.23
C ILE A 410 -12.01 -10.20 -11.95
N GLU A 411 -11.96 -10.10 -13.28
CA GLU A 411 -10.84 -10.62 -14.09
C GLU A 411 -10.51 -12.11 -13.79
N SER A 412 -11.52 -12.90 -13.46
CA SER A 412 -11.36 -14.26 -12.96
C SER A 412 -12.13 -15.29 -13.79
N ASP A 413 -11.53 -16.46 -14.00
CA ASP A 413 -12.08 -17.52 -14.85
C ASP A 413 -12.25 -18.84 -14.11
N TYR A 414 -13.28 -19.61 -14.50
CA TYR A 414 -13.60 -20.93 -13.91
C TYR A 414 -13.84 -20.89 -12.40
N VAL A 415 -14.62 -19.90 -11.95
CA VAL A 415 -15.00 -19.76 -10.53
C VAL A 415 -16.29 -20.54 -10.26
N SER A 416 -16.21 -21.60 -9.46
CA SER A 416 -17.36 -22.40 -9.03
C SER A 416 -17.80 -22.07 -7.62
N LEU A 417 -19.03 -21.57 -7.51
CA LEU A 417 -19.68 -21.20 -6.26
C LEU A 417 -20.88 -22.13 -6.01
N PRO A 418 -21.28 -22.32 -4.74
CA PRO A 418 -22.57 -22.93 -4.43
C PRO A 418 -23.72 -22.02 -4.89
N GLU A 419 -24.96 -22.46 -4.72
CA GLU A 419 -26.12 -21.59 -4.95
C GLU A 419 -26.13 -20.42 -3.95
N ILE A 420 -26.31 -19.19 -4.45
CA ILE A 420 -26.33 -17.97 -3.63
C ILE A 420 -27.60 -17.16 -3.97
N ASN A 421 -28.51 -17.01 -3.00
CA ASN A 421 -29.61 -16.04 -3.13
C ASN A 421 -29.02 -14.62 -3.11
N PHE A 422 -29.29 -13.80 -4.12
CA PHE A 422 -28.76 -12.43 -4.21
C PHE A 422 -29.59 -11.38 -3.45
N GLU A 423 -30.81 -11.70 -3.01
CA GLU A 423 -31.65 -10.76 -2.26
C GLU A 423 -30.93 -10.13 -1.07
N ASN A 424 -30.96 -8.80 -0.97
CA ASN A 424 -30.28 -7.99 0.05
C ASN A 424 -28.75 -8.15 0.10
N LYS A 425 -28.13 -8.59 -1.00
CA LYS A 425 -26.67 -8.70 -1.15
C LYS A 425 -26.15 -7.70 -2.18
N VAL A 426 -24.85 -7.47 -2.13
CA VAL A 426 -24.11 -6.75 -3.17
C VAL A 426 -23.30 -7.77 -3.96
N VAL A 427 -23.60 -7.90 -5.25
CA VAL A 427 -22.89 -8.82 -6.14
C VAL A 427 -22.31 -8.02 -7.29
N HIS A 428 -21.02 -8.22 -7.55
CA HIS A 428 -20.34 -7.66 -8.70
C HIS A 428 -19.53 -8.75 -9.41
N LEU A 429 -19.82 -8.97 -10.68
CA LEU A 429 -19.06 -9.85 -11.56
C LEU A 429 -18.62 -9.00 -12.76
N SER A 430 -17.32 -8.94 -13.06
CA SER A 430 -16.83 -8.18 -14.21
C SER A 430 -15.60 -8.80 -14.85
N HIS A 431 -15.55 -8.76 -16.19
CA HIS A 431 -14.42 -9.28 -16.97
C HIS A 431 -14.04 -10.73 -16.60
N SER A 432 -15.04 -11.57 -16.35
CA SER A 432 -14.86 -12.92 -15.84
C SER A 432 -15.59 -13.93 -16.72
N ALA A 433 -14.99 -15.10 -16.95
CA ALA A 433 -15.59 -16.17 -17.73
C ALA A 433 -15.82 -17.46 -16.90
N ALA A 434 -16.72 -18.30 -17.38
CA ALA A 434 -16.99 -19.63 -16.80
C ALA A 434 -17.28 -19.62 -15.28
N ILE A 435 -17.94 -18.57 -14.78
CA ILE A 435 -18.45 -18.54 -13.40
C ILE A 435 -19.66 -19.47 -13.34
N THR A 436 -19.74 -20.33 -12.32
CA THR A 436 -20.89 -21.21 -12.09
C THR A 436 -21.46 -21.07 -10.68
N PHE A 437 -22.77 -21.19 -10.55
CA PHE A 437 -23.49 -21.25 -9.28
C PHE A 437 -24.24 -22.58 -9.19
N ASN A 438 -23.78 -23.48 -8.32
CA ASN A 438 -24.27 -24.86 -8.25
C ASN A 438 -24.24 -25.55 -9.62
N VAL A 439 -23.09 -25.45 -10.33
CA VAL A 439 -22.85 -25.99 -11.68
C VAL A 439 -23.63 -25.31 -12.81
N ILE A 440 -24.60 -24.44 -12.49
CA ILE A 440 -25.32 -23.64 -13.49
C ILE A 440 -24.40 -22.49 -13.93
N ASP A 441 -24.22 -22.31 -15.24
CA ASP A 441 -23.45 -21.19 -15.78
C ASP A 441 -24.03 -19.85 -15.28
N SER A 442 -23.16 -18.91 -14.93
CA SER A 442 -23.57 -17.63 -14.38
C SER A 442 -24.57 -16.92 -15.28
N VAL A 443 -24.40 -16.94 -16.60
CA VAL A 443 -25.30 -16.26 -17.52
C VAL A 443 -26.71 -16.85 -17.46
N GLU A 444 -26.84 -18.18 -17.37
CA GLU A 444 -28.12 -18.86 -17.15
C GLU A 444 -28.68 -18.55 -15.75
N TYR A 445 -27.83 -18.60 -14.73
CA TYR A 445 -28.22 -18.38 -13.34
C TYR A 445 -28.79 -16.97 -13.11
N LEU A 446 -28.18 -15.96 -13.74
CA LEU A 446 -28.56 -14.56 -13.60
C LEU A 446 -29.94 -14.24 -14.22
N GLN A 447 -30.48 -15.11 -15.09
CA GLN A 447 -31.85 -15.01 -15.61
C GLN A 447 -32.93 -15.12 -14.52
N LYS A 448 -32.58 -15.61 -13.32
CA LYS A 448 -33.47 -15.59 -12.15
C LYS A 448 -33.72 -14.18 -11.63
N TYR A 449 -32.78 -13.26 -11.86
CA TYR A 449 -32.78 -11.92 -11.26
C TYR A 449 -32.97 -10.80 -12.30
N ALA A 450 -32.66 -11.06 -13.57
CA ALA A 450 -32.74 -10.08 -14.67
C ALA A 450 -33.84 -10.42 -15.68
N ASP A 451 -34.37 -9.41 -16.37
CA ASP A 451 -35.31 -9.60 -17.47
C ASP A 451 -34.65 -10.36 -18.65
N LYS A 452 -35.44 -11.16 -19.37
CA LYS A 452 -34.96 -11.99 -20.52
C LYS A 452 -34.28 -11.20 -21.64
N LYS A 453 -34.54 -9.89 -21.74
CA LYS A 453 -33.93 -9.01 -22.76
C LYS A 453 -32.53 -8.53 -22.34
N ASP A 454 -32.35 -8.22 -21.06
CA ASP A 454 -31.06 -7.77 -20.50
C ASP A 454 -30.04 -8.91 -20.46
N THR A 455 -30.52 -10.13 -20.21
CA THR A 455 -29.68 -11.34 -20.20
C THR A 455 -29.11 -11.68 -21.57
N LYS A 456 -29.81 -11.42 -22.67
CA LYS A 456 -29.28 -11.68 -24.02
C LYS A 456 -28.05 -10.81 -24.34
N LYS A 457 -28.04 -9.55 -23.91
CA LYS A 457 -26.87 -8.67 -24.05
C LYS A 457 -25.70 -9.10 -23.13
N LEU A 458 -26.00 -9.65 -21.95
CA LEU A 458 -24.98 -10.20 -21.04
C LEU A 458 -24.31 -11.47 -21.59
N VAL A 459 -25.04 -12.31 -22.34
CA VAL A 459 -24.52 -13.57 -22.93
C VAL A 459 -23.52 -13.31 -24.07
N GLU A 460 -23.73 -12.24 -24.84
CA GLU A 460 -23.01 -12.01 -26.10
C GLU A 460 -21.66 -11.30 -25.93
N SER A 461 -21.32 -10.83 -24.71
CA SER A 461 -20.09 -10.09 -24.44
C SER A 461 -19.09 -10.90 -23.60
N ALA A 462 -17.85 -11.05 -24.09
CA ALA A 462 -16.72 -11.58 -23.31
C ALA A 462 -16.37 -10.70 -22.08
N ASN A 463 -16.83 -9.45 -22.08
CA ASN A 463 -16.58 -8.45 -21.03
C ASN A 463 -17.88 -8.02 -20.34
N PHE A 464 -18.66 -8.96 -19.79
CA PHE A 464 -19.91 -8.58 -19.12
C PHE A 464 -19.63 -7.99 -17.74
N VAL A 465 -20.37 -6.93 -17.36
CA VAL A 465 -20.48 -6.43 -15.99
C VAL A 465 -21.88 -6.74 -15.48
N PHE A 466 -21.94 -7.47 -14.37
CA PHE A 466 -23.16 -7.73 -13.63
C PHE A 466 -23.08 -7.09 -12.25
N GLU A 467 -24.11 -6.31 -11.90
CA GLU A 467 -24.28 -5.68 -10.60
C GLU A 467 -25.64 -6.07 -10.02
N PHE A 468 -25.66 -6.46 -8.75
CA PHE A 468 -26.89 -6.64 -7.99
C PHE A 468 -26.91 -5.73 -6.75
N PRO A 469 -28.01 -5.00 -6.49
CA PRO A 469 -29.25 -4.93 -7.27
C PRO A 469 -29.09 -4.37 -8.68
N LEU A 470 -29.88 -4.88 -9.63
CA LEU A 470 -29.77 -4.49 -11.04
C LEU A 470 -30.11 -3.01 -11.26
N PRO A 471 -29.28 -2.26 -12.01
CA PRO A 471 -29.64 -0.91 -12.43
C PRO A 471 -30.77 -0.97 -13.48
N THR A 472 -31.72 -0.04 -13.41
CA THR A 472 -32.74 0.13 -14.44
C THR A 472 -32.09 0.64 -15.73
N LYS A 473 -32.06 -0.20 -16.78
CA LYS A 473 -31.56 0.18 -18.12
C LYS A 473 -32.72 0.57 -19.04
N GLU A 474 -32.59 1.72 -19.69
CA GLU A 474 -33.48 2.16 -20.78
C GLU A 474 -32.77 1.92 -22.12
N GLU A 475 -33.55 1.62 -23.17
CA GLU A 475 -32.99 1.22 -24.46
C GLU A 475 -32.23 2.39 -25.13
N ASN A 476 -31.00 2.12 -25.62
CA ASN A 476 -30.07 3.09 -26.23
C ASN A 476 -29.54 4.18 -25.28
N GLU A 477 -29.67 3.97 -23.97
CA GLU A 477 -29.17 4.88 -22.96
C GLU A 477 -28.14 4.20 -22.05
N TRP A 478 -27.00 4.86 -21.86
CA TRP A 478 -25.93 4.41 -20.97
C TRP A 478 -26.06 5.07 -19.60
N LYS A 479 -25.93 4.25 -18.56
CA LYS A 479 -25.77 4.69 -17.17
C LYS A 479 -24.45 4.15 -16.65
N MET A 480 -23.73 4.98 -15.90
CA MET A 480 -22.48 4.58 -15.29
C MET A 480 -22.71 3.47 -14.26
N SER A 481 -21.92 2.41 -14.36
CA SER A 481 -21.82 1.37 -13.36
C SER A 481 -21.34 1.92 -12.02
N LYS A 482 -21.81 1.36 -10.91
CA LYS A 482 -21.33 1.83 -9.60
C LYS A 482 -19.87 1.46 -9.41
N PHE A 483 -19.15 2.31 -8.70
CA PHE A 483 -17.79 2.00 -8.30
C PHE A 483 -17.78 0.77 -7.38
N VAL A 484 -16.82 -0.12 -7.62
CA VAL A 484 -16.59 -1.31 -6.82
C VAL A 484 -15.20 -1.24 -6.22
N SER A 485 -15.11 -1.64 -4.96
CA SER A 485 -13.84 -1.63 -4.26
C SER A 485 -12.93 -2.75 -4.73
N MET A 486 -11.68 -2.38 -5.03
CA MET A 486 -10.55 -3.28 -5.27
C MET A 486 -9.79 -3.52 -3.95
N SER A 487 -10.48 -3.49 -2.82
CA SER A 487 -9.87 -3.61 -1.49
C SER A 487 -10.93 -3.91 -0.42
N PRO A 488 -10.62 -4.71 0.60
CA PRO A 488 -11.48 -4.90 1.77
C PRO A 488 -11.57 -3.65 2.67
N ARG A 489 -10.63 -2.71 2.54
CA ARG A 489 -10.46 -1.59 3.47
C ARG A 489 -11.42 -0.44 3.17
N VAL A 490 -11.92 -0.38 1.93
CA VAL A 490 -12.91 0.62 1.51
C VAL A 490 -14.15 -0.05 0.94
N GLU A 491 -15.26 0.65 1.04
CA GLU A 491 -16.55 0.19 0.59
C GLU A 491 -17.29 1.34 -0.08
N VAL A 492 -17.98 1.02 -1.18
CA VAL A 492 -18.90 1.95 -1.82
C VAL A 492 -20.31 1.63 -1.33
N ILE A 493 -20.93 2.55 -0.61
CA ILE A 493 -22.30 2.45 -0.09
C ILE A 493 -23.14 3.55 -0.71
N GLY A 494 -24.02 3.18 -1.63
CA GLY A 494 -24.79 4.17 -2.40
C GLY A 494 -23.88 4.96 -3.33
N ASP A 495 -23.72 6.26 -3.04
CA ASP A 495 -22.82 7.19 -3.71
C ASP A 495 -21.58 7.55 -2.87
N GLU A 496 -21.47 7.06 -1.64
CA GLU A 496 -20.37 7.40 -0.74
C GLU A 496 -19.30 6.31 -0.70
N ILE A 497 -18.03 6.72 -0.65
CA ILE A 497 -16.91 5.82 -0.35
C ILE A 497 -16.60 5.93 1.14
N ILE A 498 -16.55 4.78 1.82
CA ILE A 498 -16.34 4.68 3.26
C ILE A 498 -15.10 3.83 3.55
N ARG A 499 -14.30 4.27 4.52
CA ARG A 499 -13.15 3.51 5.03
C ARG A 499 -13.59 2.60 6.17
N ASN A 500 -13.48 1.29 5.95
CA ASN A 500 -13.79 0.25 6.93
C ASN A 500 -12.60 -0.09 7.83
N LYS A 501 -11.37 0.04 7.31
CA LYS A 501 -10.12 -0.29 8.01
C LYS A 501 -9.06 0.78 7.76
N GLY A 502 -8.17 0.97 8.74
CA GLY A 502 -6.97 1.81 8.56
C GLY A 502 -6.08 1.26 7.45
N ILE A 503 -5.23 2.12 6.90
CA ILE A 503 -4.28 1.80 5.84
C ILE A 503 -2.86 2.14 6.30
N GLU A 504 -1.88 1.37 5.85
CA GLU A 504 -0.46 1.68 6.02
C GLU A 504 -0.05 2.84 5.09
N GLU A 505 1.04 3.54 5.41
CA GLU A 505 1.39 4.82 4.77
C GLU A 505 1.61 4.71 3.25
N ASP A 506 2.20 3.61 2.78
CA ASP A 506 2.52 3.39 1.37
C ASP A 506 1.44 2.58 0.64
N MET A 507 0.29 2.40 1.28
CA MET A 507 -0.81 1.66 0.68
C MET A 507 -1.87 2.57 0.06
N TYR A 508 -2.35 2.17 -1.12
CA TYR A 508 -3.43 2.84 -1.82
C TYR A 508 -4.60 1.87 -2.02
N ASP A 509 -5.79 2.34 -1.68
CA ASP A 509 -7.04 1.71 -2.07
C ASP A 509 -7.48 2.23 -3.43
N MET A 510 -8.26 1.42 -4.15
CA MET A 510 -8.83 1.80 -5.43
C MET A 510 -10.28 1.36 -5.48
N VAL A 511 -11.13 2.22 -6.02
CA VAL A 511 -12.46 1.83 -6.49
C VAL A 511 -12.52 2.02 -8.01
N VAL A 512 -13.17 1.09 -8.70
CA VAL A 512 -13.23 1.04 -10.15
C VAL A 512 -14.68 0.92 -10.62
N SER A 513 -15.04 1.71 -11.63
CA SER A 513 -16.28 1.55 -12.40
C SER A 513 -15.91 1.10 -13.80
N TYR A 514 -16.12 -0.20 -14.06
CA TYR A 514 -15.86 -0.83 -15.35
C TYR A 514 -16.89 -0.42 -16.41
N GLN A 515 -16.54 -0.59 -17.69
CA GLN A 515 -17.38 -0.20 -18.83
C GLN A 515 -17.76 1.28 -18.81
N PHE A 516 -16.83 2.15 -18.39
CA PHE A 516 -17.03 3.60 -18.51
C PHE A 516 -17.15 3.98 -20.00
N LEU A 517 -16.31 3.39 -20.85
CA LEU A 517 -16.45 3.39 -22.30
C LEU A 517 -15.86 2.09 -22.87
N ASP A 518 -16.60 1.39 -23.72
CA ASP A 518 -16.09 0.24 -24.49
C ASP A 518 -16.85 0.10 -25.81
N GLU A 519 -16.45 -0.85 -26.66
CA GLU A 519 -17.11 -1.11 -27.95
C GLU A 519 -18.61 -1.40 -27.79
N ILE A 520 -18.99 -2.07 -26.69
CA ILE A 520 -20.36 -2.54 -26.43
C ILE A 520 -21.29 -1.35 -26.14
N ASN A 521 -20.82 -0.37 -25.38
CA ASN A 521 -21.64 0.76 -24.94
C ASN A 521 -21.39 2.06 -25.71
N SER A 522 -20.38 2.12 -26.58
CA SER A 522 -19.98 3.33 -27.33
C SER A 522 -21.14 4.03 -28.08
N TYR A 523 -22.14 3.27 -28.55
CA TYR A 523 -23.31 3.81 -29.27
C TYR A 523 -24.42 4.34 -28.34
N ASP A 524 -24.41 3.94 -27.07
CA ASP A 524 -25.44 4.34 -26.11
C ASP A 524 -25.20 5.78 -25.62
N LYS A 525 -26.31 6.52 -25.46
CA LYS A 525 -26.26 7.92 -25.00
C LYS A 525 -26.19 7.99 -23.49
N MET A 526 -25.22 8.69 -22.94
CA MET A 526 -25.11 8.88 -21.50
C MET A 526 -26.32 9.64 -20.95
N GLN A 527 -26.93 9.13 -19.88
CA GLN A 527 -27.97 9.83 -19.12
C GLN A 527 -27.37 10.78 -18.08
N PHE A 528 -27.99 11.94 -17.89
CA PHE A 528 -27.67 12.84 -16.78
C PHE A 528 -28.85 13.73 -16.39
N ILE A 529 -28.79 14.34 -15.22
CA ILE A 529 -29.73 15.39 -14.80
C ILE A 529 -29.18 16.77 -15.20
N ASN A 530 -29.96 17.50 -16.01
CA ASN A 530 -29.60 18.85 -16.45
C ASN A 530 -29.84 19.93 -15.37
N ASN A 531 -29.54 21.18 -15.70
CA ASN A 531 -29.70 22.34 -14.81
C ASN A 531 -31.15 22.62 -14.36
N ASN A 532 -32.13 22.04 -15.04
CA ASN A 532 -33.56 22.16 -14.72
C ASN A 532 -34.08 20.96 -13.92
N ASN A 533 -33.19 20.10 -13.40
CA ASN A 533 -33.54 18.83 -12.75
C ASN A 533 -34.34 17.87 -13.64
N VAL A 534 -34.12 17.92 -14.95
CA VAL A 534 -34.75 17.03 -15.92
C VAL A 534 -33.71 16.05 -16.46
N LYS A 535 -34.12 14.79 -16.62
CA LYS A 535 -33.30 13.76 -17.27
C LYS A 535 -33.07 14.12 -18.75
N GLU A 536 -31.82 14.16 -19.15
CA GLU A 536 -31.36 14.36 -20.51
C GLU A 536 -30.38 13.27 -20.93
N THR A 537 -30.12 13.18 -22.24
CA THR A 537 -29.08 12.30 -22.79
C THR A 537 -28.09 13.06 -23.65
N ILE A 538 -26.85 12.56 -23.70
CA ILE A 538 -25.78 13.09 -24.56
C ILE A 538 -25.05 11.94 -25.25
N GLN A 539 -24.82 12.09 -26.55
CA GLN A 539 -24.10 11.10 -27.36
C GLN A 539 -22.60 11.42 -27.35
N ASN A 540 -21.74 10.40 -27.52
CA ASN A 540 -20.29 10.56 -27.68
C ASN A 540 -19.58 11.25 -26.49
N VAL A 541 -20.24 11.28 -25.33
CA VAL A 541 -19.69 11.81 -24.08
C VAL A 541 -19.90 10.81 -22.95
N ARG A 542 -18.88 10.69 -22.08
CA ARG A 542 -18.97 10.07 -20.76
C ARG A 542 -18.49 11.06 -19.72
N TYR A 543 -19.12 11.10 -18.57
CA TYR A 543 -18.76 12.05 -17.52
C TYR A 543 -19.24 11.57 -16.15
N PHE A 544 -18.46 11.85 -15.11
CA PHE A 544 -18.89 11.71 -13.72
C PHE A 544 -18.21 12.78 -12.86
N GLU A 545 -18.76 13.03 -11.68
CA GLU A 545 -18.18 13.95 -10.70
C GLU A 545 -17.95 13.27 -9.35
N VAL A 546 -16.92 13.71 -8.66
CA VAL A 546 -16.56 13.29 -7.32
C VAL A 546 -16.46 14.52 -6.43
N GLU A 547 -17.29 14.55 -5.40
CA GLU A 547 -17.20 15.52 -4.32
C GLU A 547 -16.14 15.06 -3.31
N VAL A 548 -15.14 15.90 -3.08
CA VAL A 548 -14.02 15.65 -2.19
C VAL A 548 -14.06 16.68 -1.08
N THR A 549 -14.37 16.22 0.13
CA THR A 549 -14.47 17.10 1.31
C THR A 549 -13.25 16.96 2.21
N GLY A 550 -12.75 18.09 2.70
CA GLY A 550 -11.63 18.12 3.64
C GLY A 550 -10.30 17.89 2.94
N ASN A 551 -9.27 17.57 3.72
CA ASN A 551 -7.96 17.26 3.16
C ASN A 551 -7.88 15.75 2.88
N SER A 552 -7.53 15.40 1.65
CA SER A 552 -7.56 14.04 1.09
C SER A 552 -6.37 13.87 0.15
N LEU A 553 -5.73 12.71 0.19
CA LEU A 553 -4.70 12.23 -0.73
C LEU A 553 -5.35 11.19 -1.65
N ILE A 554 -5.87 11.67 -2.78
CA ILE A 554 -6.59 10.86 -3.77
C ILE A 554 -6.25 11.31 -5.18
N ALA A 555 -6.44 10.39 -6.13
CA ALA A 555 -6.46 10.72 -7.53
C ALA A 555 -7.74 10.20 -8.19
N ILE A 556 -8.32 11.01 -9.06
CA ILE A 556 -9.57 10.72 -9.78
C ILE A 556 -9.22 10.69 -11.26
N GLY A 557 -9.66 9.65 -11.98
CA GLY A 557 -9.20 9.45 -13.34
C GLY A 557 -9.84 8.30 -14.08
N ILE A 558 -9.13 7.85 -15.10
CA ILE A 558 -9.50 6.71 -15.93
C ILE A 558 -8.29 5.80 -16.15
N MET A 559 -8.57 4.56 -16.53
CA MET A 559 -7.55 3.61 -17.00
C MET A 559 -8.07 2.77 -18.15
N ASN A 560 -7.17 2.37 -19.04
CA ASN A 560 -7.46 1.37 -20.05
C ASN A 560 -7.40 -0.04 -19.42
N VAL A 561 -8.48 -0.81 -19.54
CA VAL A 561 -8.62 -2.17 -18.97
C VAL A 561 -8.51 -3.29 -20.00
N SER A 562 -8.27 -2.96 -21.29
CA SER A 562 -8.19 -3.98 -22.36
C SER A 562 -6.98 -4.90 -22.27
N LYS A 563 -5.97 -4.57 -21.45
CA LYS A 563 -4.77 -5.39 -21.24
C LYS A 563 -4.41 -5.46 -19.77
N ASP A 564 -3.92 -6.63 -19.39
CA ASP A 564 -3.46 -6.97 -18.04
C ASP A 564 -2.49 -5.92 -17.51
N THR A 565 -3.01 -4.99 -16.72
CA THR A 565 -2.27 -3.89 -16.12
C THR A 565 -2.53 -3.98 -14.62
N GLY A 566 -1.48 -4.33 -13.87
CA GLY A 566 -1.57 -4.53 -12.43
C GLY A 566 -1.76 -3.21 -11.70
N TYR A 567 -3.00 -2.72 -11.62
CA TYR A 567 -3.33 -1.56 -10.79
C TYR A 567 -3.62 -1.98 -9.36
N GLN A 568 -2.56 -2.30 -8.62
CA GLN A 568 -2.64 -2.53 -7.18
C GLN A 568 -1.76 -1.53 -6.47
N ASN A 569 -2.25 -1.02 -5.35
CA ASN A 569 -1.44 -0.20 -4.45
C ASN A 569 -0.76 1.00 -5.14
N THR A 570 -1.47 1.67 -6.04
CA THR A 570 -0.95 2.79 -6.85
C THR A 570 -2.02 3.88 -7.01
N MET A 571 -1.59 5.11 -7.25
CA MET A 571 -2.49 6.17 -7.72
C MET A 571 -2.74 6.06 -9.24
N VAL A 572 -3.96 6.40 -9.67
CA VAL A 572 -4.31 6.50 -11.09
C VAL A 572 -3.49 7.61 -11.76
N GLY A 573 -2.94 7.37 -12.95
CA GLY A 573 -2.08 8.28 -13.70
C GLY A 573 -0.58 7.96 -13.63
N TRP A 574 -0.12 7.24 -12.60
CA TRP A 574 1.29 6.85 -12.46
C TRP A 574 1.67 5.63 -13.30
N GLN A 575 0.69 4.84 -13.71
CA GLN A 575 0.89 3.61 -14.47
C GLN A 575 0.52 3.82 -15.94
N GLN A 576 1.14 3.05 -16.83
CA GLN A 576 0.88 3.13 -18.27
C GLN A 576 -0.60 2.97 -18.57
N ARG A 577 -1.08 3.74 -19.56
CA ARG A 577 -2.49 3.80 -19.99
C ARG A 577 -3.49 4.16 -18.90
N SER A 578 -3.06 5.00 -17.97
CA SER A 578 -3.96 5.64 -17.02
C SER A 578 -3.75 7.15 -17.04
N CYS A 579 -4.77 7.90 -16.65
CA CYS A 579 -4.71 9.34 -16.54
C CYS A 579 -5.49 9.77 -15.30
N GLY A 580 -4.83 10.50 -14.40
CA GLY A 580 -5.39 10.85 -13.10
C GLY A 580 -5.05 12.27 -12.69
N TYR A 581 -6.04 12.96 -12.13
CA TYR A 581 -5.87 14.25 -11.48
C TYR A 581 -5.67 14.03 -9.98
N HIS A 582 -4.59 14.57 -9.41
CA HIS A 582 -4.14 14.32 -8.04
C HIS A 582 -4.45 15.51 -7.13
N SER A 583 -4.90 15.22 -5.91
CA SER A 583 -5.37 16.23 -4.95
C SER A 583 -4.26 16.98 -4.23
N ASP A 584 -3.13 16.32 -3.99
CA ASP A 584 -2.03 16.79 -3.15
C ASP A 584 -1.20 17.88 -3.81
N ASP A 585 -0.93 17.74 -5.11
CA ASP A 585 -0.17 18.72 -5.88
C ASP A 585 -1.03 19.53 -6.87
N GLY A 586 -2.21 19.03 -7.25
CA GLY A 586 -3.07 19.63 -8.26
C GLY A 586 -2.60 19.33 -9.69
N SER A 587 -1.78 18.30 -9.87
CA SER A 587 -1.26 17.89 -11.17
C SER A 587 -2.07 16.76 -11.78
N ILE A 588 -1.97 16.64 -13.10
CA ILE A 588 -2.47 15.50 -13.85
C ILE A 588 -1.29 14.66 -14.28
N TYR A 589 -1.36 13.38 -13.94
CA TYR A 589 -0.38 12.37 -14.32
C TYR A 589 -0.99 11.51 -15.42
N LYS A 590 -0.24 11.30 -16.49
CA LYS A 590 -0.69 10.51 -17.64
C LYS A 590 0.36 9.46 -18.02
N GLU A 591 0.03 8.19 -17.84
CA GLU A 591 0.82 7.01 -18.23
C GLU A 591 2.16 6.81 -17.49
N ASP A 592 2.66 7.81 -16.77
CA ASP A 592 3.94 7.79 -16.06
C ASP A 592 3.93 8.89 -14.97
N ILE A 593 4.58 8.64 -13.83
CA ILE A 593 4.81 9.62 -12.77
C ILE A 593 5.57 10.87 -13.24
N ASN A 594 6.34 10.77 -14.33
CA ASN A 594 7.12 11.87 -14.89
C ASN A 594 6.38 12.70 -15.95
N ASN A 595 5.22 12.22 -16.43
CA ASN A 595 4.42 12.92 -17.43
C ASN A 595 3.32 13.73 -16.74
N VAL A 596 3.72 14.89 -16.22
CA VAL A 596 2.96 15.71 -15.28
C VAL A 596 2.48 17.02 -15.93
N TYR A 597 1.21 17.37 -15.69
CA TYR A 597 0.62 18.64 -16.10
C TYR A 597 0.07 19.37 -14.88
N ASP A 598 0.72 20.46 -14.46
CA ASP A 598 0.25 21.28 -13.34
C ASP A 598 -0.97 22.11 -13.75
N THR A 599 -2.11 21.86 -13.10
CA THR A 599 -3.35 22.62 -13.37
C THR A 599 -3.40 23.95 -12.63
N ASN A 600 -2.47 24.20 -11.70
CA ASN A 600 -2.48 25.27 -10.70
C ASN A 600 -3.73 25.27 -9.79
N ILE A 601 -4.55 24.23 -9.84
CA ILE A 601 -5.79 24.11 -9.08
C ILE A 601 -5.67 22.85 -8.24
N ARG A 602 -5.51 23.04 -6.93
CA ARG A 602 -5.55 21.95 -5.96
C ARG A 602 -6.98 21.74 -5.48
N TYR A 603 -7.28 20.50 -5.10
CA TYR A 603 -8.56 20.14 -4.51
C TYR A 603 -8.33 19.23 -3.31
N GLY A 604 -9.28 19.19 -2.39
CA GLY A 604 -9.13 18.34 -1.21
C GLY A 604 -7.91 18.68 -0.38
N GLU A 605 -7.53 19.96 -0.26
CA GLU A 605 -6.34 20.44 0.49
C GLU A 605 -6.69 21.14 1.82
N LYS A 606 -7.97 21.50 2.00
CA LYS A 606 -8.44 22.39 3.08
C LYS A 606 -9.55 21.72 3.87
N THR A 607 -9.40 21.69 5.19
CA THR A 607 -10.45 21.19 6.07
C THR A 607 -11.71 22.06 5.97
N GLY A 608 -12.87 21.42 5.85
CA GLY A 608 -14.16 22.11 5.74
C GLY A 608 -14.49 22.66 4.37
N THR A 609 -13.60 22.53 3.37
CA THR A 609 -13.93 22.83 1.97
C THR A 609 -14.35 21.55 1.26
N CYS A 610 -15.33 21.68 0.36
CA CYS A 610 -15.70 20.64 -0.58
C CYS A 610 -15.34 21.11 -1.99
N ASN A 611 -14.65 20.27 -2.75
CA ASN A 611 -14.37 20.47 -4.16
C ASN A 611 -15.08 19.41 -4.99
N VAL A 612 -15.56 19.78 -6.16
CA VAL A 612 -16.18 18.84 -7.10
C VAL A 612 -15.23 18.67 -8.27
N VAL A 613 -14.71 17.47 -8.46
CA VAL A 613 -13.79 17.13 -9.54
C VAL A 613 -14.52 16.23 -10.52
N GLY A 614 -14.51 16.60 -11.79
CA GLY A 614 -15.13 15.81 -12.85
C GLY A 614 -14.11 15.20 -13.78
N VAL A 615 -14.44 14.03 -14.33
CA VAL A 615 -13.68 13.37 -15.38
C VAL A 615 -14.61 13.07 -16.52
N GLY A 616 -14.20 13.44 -17.73
CA GLY A 616 -14.98 13.22 -18.92
C GLY A 616 -14.17 12.76 -20.11
N LEU A 617 -14.91 12.17 -21.05
CA LEU A 617 -14.43 11.72 -22.34
C LEU A 617 -15.32 12.30 -23.43
N VAL A 618 -14.71 12.78 -24.49
CA VAL A 618 -15.36 13.01 -25.78
C VAL A 618 -14.74 12.04 -26.78
N PHE A 619 -15.55 11.20 -27.41
CA PHE A 619 -15.04 10.09 -28.22
C PHE A 619 -15.79 9.97 -29.55
N ASN A 620 -15.14 9.33 -30.53
CA ASN A 620 -15.76 8.96 -31.78
C ASN A 620 -15.85 7.44 -31.84
N VAL A 621 -17.06 6.89 -32.02
CA VAL A 621 -17.30 5.43 -32.09
C VAL A 621 -16.49 4.72 -33.19
N LEU A 622 -15.91 5.46 -34.14
CA LEU A 622 -15.07 4.92 -35.23
C LEU A 622 -13.56 5.02 -34.95
N GLN A 623 -13.13 5.54 -33.80
CA GLN A 623 -11.73 5.76 -33.44
C GLN A 623 -11.43 5.23 -32.04
N THR A 624 -10.21 4.73 -31.82
CA THR A 624 -9.74 4.31 -30.48
C THR A 624 -9.25 5.47 -29.64
N GLU A 625 -8.88 6.58 -30.28
CA GLU A 625 -8.45 7.79 -29.59
C GLU A 625 -9.66 8.61 -29.12
N CYS A 626 -9.65 9.04 -27.87
CA CYS A 626 -10.65 9.94 -27.29
C CYS A 626 -9.98 11.19 -26.68
N ASP A 627 -10.76 12.26 -26.52
CA ASP A 627 -10.35 13.44 -25.76
C ASP A 627 -10.78 13.26 -24.30
N ILE A 628 -9.81 13.08 -23.39
CA ILE A 628 -10.06 13.15 -21.95
C ILE A 628 -10.05 14.61 -21.51
N PHE A 629 -10.97 14.97 -20.61
CA PHE A 629 -10.95 16.26 -19.94
C PHE A 629 -11.23 16.11 -18.44
N PHE A 630 -10.61 16.99 -17.65
CA PHE A 630 -10.88 17.11 -16.22
C PHE A 630 -11.53 18.44 -15.92
N THR A 631 -12.44 18.44 -14.95
CA THR A 631 -13.04 19.65 -14.41
C THR A 631 -12.76 19.79 -12.93
N CYS A 632 -12.65 21.02 -12.45
CA CYS A 632 -12.62 21.33 -11.03
C CYS A 632 -13.58 22.47 -10.75
N ASN A 633 -14.54 22.22 -9.87
CA ASN A 633 -15.62 23.15 -9.51
C ASN A 633 -16.40 23.69 -10.71
N GLY A 634 -16.65 22.83 -11.72
CA GLY A 634 -17.43 23.19 -12.91
C GLY A 634 -16.63 23.91 -14.01
N LYS A 635 -15.30 23.95 -13.92
CA LYS A 635 -14.43 24.51 -14.96
C LYS A 635 -13.48 23.45 -15.50
N ILE A 636 -13.29 23.39 -16.81
CA ILE A 636 -12.27 22.53 -17.42
C ILE A 636 -10.89 23.03 -16.97
N VAL A 637 -10.09 22.12 -16.43
CA VAL A 637 -8.71 22.40 -15.99
C VAL A 637 -7.67 21.72 -16.87
N PHE A 638 -8.09 20.74 -17.65
CA PHE A 638 -7.22 19.99 -18.57
C PHE A 638 -8.05 19.31 -19.65
N GLN A 639 -7.43 19.18 -20.83
CA GLN A 639 -7.94 18.39 -21.94
C GLN A 639 -6.77 17.87 -22.77
N ASN A 640 -6.77 16.59 -23.13
CA ASN A 640 -5.72 15.97 -23.93
C ASN A 640 -6.25 14.70 -24.62
N LYS A 641 -5.48 14.16 -25.57
CA LYS A 641 -5.77 12.85 -26.19
C LYS A 641 -5.48 11.71 -25.22
N PHE A 642 -6.27 10.64 -25.32
CA PHE A 642 -6.07 9.39 -24.59
C PHE A 642 -6.45 8.22 -25.50
N ASP A 643 -5.49 7.31 -25.74
CA ASP A 643 -5.69 6.15 -26.62
C ASP A 643 -6.16 4.96 -25.78
N ALA A 644 -7.43 4.58 -25.92
CA ALA A 644 -7.98 3.43 -25.21
C ALA A 644 -9.22 2.85 -25.88
N ASP A 645 -9.23 1.53 -25.95
CA ASP A 645 -10.26 0.66 -26.52
C ASP A 645 -11.29 0.18 -25.48
N SER A 646 -10.90 0.09 -24.21
CA SER A 646 -11.82 -0.18 -23.09
C SER A 646 -11.40 0.61 -21.86
N ILE A 647 -12.26 1.49 -21.37
CA ILE A 647 -11.95 2.45 -20.31
C ILE A 647 -12.80 2.15 -19.07
N ALA A 648 -12.14 2.12 -17.93
CA ALA A 648 -12.77 2.19 -16.62
C ALA A 648 -12.52 3.55 -15.97
N ALA A 649 -13.51 4.02 -15.19
CA ALA A 649 -13.33 5.16 -14.29
C ALA A 649 -12.74 4.68 -12.97
N VAL A 650 -11.87 5.50 -12.38
CA VAL A 650 -11.06 5.10 -11.22
C VAL A 650 -10.98 6.23 -10.19
N VAL A 651 -11.08 5.86 -8.92
CA VAL A 651 -10.65 6.71 -7.81
C VAL A 651 -9.66 5.91 -6.97
N SER A 652 -8.41 6.36 -6.92
CA SER A 652 -7.38 5.82 -6.04
C SER A 652 -7.22 6.73 -4.83
N MET A 653 -7.02 6.13 -3.65
CA MET A 653 -7.06 6.87 -2.39
C MET A 653 -6.15 6.27 -1.33
N ASN A 654 -5.50 7.14 -0.57
CA ASN A 654 -4.81 6.77 0.66
C ASN A 654 -5.57 7.38 1.85
N ILE A 655 -5.26 8.62 2.20
CA ILE A 655 -5.98 9.36 3.24
C ILE A 655 -7.18 10.05 2.59
N PHE A 656 -8.38 9.87 3.10
CA PHE A 656 -9.53 10.66 2.66
C PHE A 656 -10.53 10.85 3.79
N ASN A 657 -11.36 11.88 3.64
CA ASN A 657 -12.46 12.12 4.56
C ASN A 657 -13.78 11.67 3.93
N LYS A 658 -14.61 12.60 3.41
CA LYS A 658 -15.85 12.25 2.73
C LYS A 658 -15.66 12.36 1.22
N ILE A 659 -15.94 11.26 0.52
CA ILE A 659 -15.99 11.19 -0.94
C ILE A 659 -17.43 10.80 -1.34
N VAL A 660 -18.04 11.58 -2.22
CA VAL A 660 -19.36 11.30 -2.80
C VAL A 660 -19.26 11.32 -4.31
N ILE A 661 -19.89 10.36 -4.98
CA ILE A 661 -19.81 10.19 -6.43
C ILE A 661 -21.15 10.55 -7.04
N ASN A 662 -21.15 11.48 -8.00
CA ASN A 662 -22.29 11.75 -8.85
C ASN A 662 -22.13 10.99 -10.18
N TYR A 663 -22.94 9.95 -10.34
CA TYR A 663 -23.01 9.11 -11.55
C TYR A 663 -23.88 9.72 -12.68
N GLY A 664 -24.37 10.94 -12.51
CA GLY A 664 -25.36 11.58 -13.40
C GLY A 664 -26.79 11.53 -12.88
N GLU A 665 -27.00 10.97 -11.68
CA GLU A 665 -28.30 10.92 -11.00
C GLU A 665 -28.66 12.24 -10.29
N LYS A 666 -27.68 13.14 -10.14
CA LYS A 666 -27.85 14.50 -9.63
C LYS A 666 -27.28 15.50 -10.64
N GLN A 667 -27.69 16.76 -10.57
CA GLN A 667 -27.14 17.81 -11.41
C GLN A 667 -25.61 17.89 -11.25
N PHE A 668 -24.89 17.89 -12.37
CA PHE A 668 -23.46 18.13 -12.38
C PHE A 668 -23.14 19.61 -12.11
N LYS A 669 -21.99 19.87 -11.49
CA LYS A 669 -21.47 21.22 -11.34
C LYS A 669 -20.94 21.78 -12.66
N PHE A 670 -20.41 20.91 -13.51
CA PHE A 670 -20.05 21.25 -14.89
C PHE A 670 -21.25 21.20 -15.84
N ASP A 671 -21.38 22.20 -16.70
CA ASP A 671 -22.44 22.23 -17.72
C ASP A 671 -22.03 21.39 -18.95
N LEU A 672 -22.56 20.17 -19.04
CA LEU A 672 -22.29 19.27 -20.16
C LEU A 672 -22.79 19.79 -21.52
N ASN A 673 -23.65 20.81 -21.58
CA ASN A 673 -24.05 21.39 -22.86
C ASN A 673 -22.88 22.04 -23.61
N ILE A 674 -21.83 22.47 -22.90
CA ILE A 674 -20.58 22.98 -23.50
C ILE A 674 -19.96 21.92 -24.42
N MET A 675 -20.08 20.63 -24.08
CA MET A 675 -19.55 19.54 -24.92
C MET A 675 -20.40 19.28 -26.16
N LYS A 676 -21.72 19.53 -26.11
CA LYS A 676 -22.60 19.42 -27.28
C LYS A 676 -22.22 20.46 -28.35
N GLU A 677 -21.84 21.66 -27.94
CA GLU A 677 -21.35 22.72 -28.83
C GLU A 677 -20.00 22.37 -29.48
N GLN A 678 -19.08 21.78 -28.71
CA GLN A 678 -17.79 21.31 -29.26
C GLN A 678 -17.99 20.18 -30.27
N LEU A 679 -18.88 19.24 -29.99
CA LEU A 679 -19.19 18.12 -30.89
C LEU A 679 -19.85 18.56 -32.21
N SER A 680 -20.69 19.60 -32.18
CA SER A 680 -21.35 20.12 -33.39
C SER A 680 -20.37 20.84 -34.32
N ASN A 681 -19.40 21.59 -33.78
CA ASN A 681 -18.37 22.25 -34.57
C ASN A 681 -17.38 21.28 -35.25
N CYS A 682 -17.24 20.04 -34.76
CA CYS A 682 -16.38 19.02 -35.38
C CYS A 682 -17.00 18.31 -36.59
N VAL A 683 -18.32 18.45 -36.82
CA VAL A 683 -19.02 17.82 -37.96
C VAL A 683 -19.00 18.71 -39.21
N ASP A 684 -18.83 20.03 -39.05
CA ASP A 684 -18.87 20.99 -40.16
C ASP A 684 -17.50 21.24 -40.84
N ASP A 685 -16.41 20.67 -40.31
CA ASP A 685 -15.03 20.80 -40.83
C ASP A 685 -14.52 19.53 -41.56
N LYS A 686 -15.41 18.66 -42.06
CA LYS A 686 -15.05 17.51 -42.92
C LYS A 686 -15.62 17.57 -44.33
#